data_AF-A0A1F7QU37-F1
#
_entry.id   AF-A0A1F7QU37-F1
#
_cell.length_a   1.000
_cell.length_b   1.000
_cell.length_c   1.000
_cell.angle_alpha   90.00
_cell.angle_beta   90.00
_cell.angle_gamma   90.00
#
_symmetry.space_group_name_H-M   'P 1'
#
loop_
_entity.id
_entity.type
_entity.pdbx_description
1 polymer ?
#
loop_
_entity_poly.entity_id
_entity_poly.type
_entity_poly.pdbx_seq_one_letter_code
_entity_poly.pdbx_strand_id
1 'polypeptide(L)'
;MARLPQPGGDNGNWGDILNDYLLTEHDAAGHLKVGVVGSSHIADNAVKAVHIADDSIPQVKIQGLVADITAKYTTPVGGIPAADLAVAVQNSLAKADTALQSVPPSTATTSISGFPLRLAGERQISYPIELGKAHTSVAAPVGGKRVVLAESWGQAGILKHIWMASSDGDVSLQGFAEDGGTIRIYIDDEASPAVQLTINDFFAYSPLAGEYRTPRVGRTKKGGGESSAYRYVYMPFQKYLRVEVENTSSNDVVLFGSADYTLINDFAGIGTQQRHYKMVGAQEPNATPYQELSVADMAGSGQVESLWIAVDAASGDTGVLEGNVEIYIDGEAYPSWHSSGTEDAFNGGWYNVPVSGYPAGRASDGTDGGLSMTYYRFFIDDPLFFSSHIKVLIHAGQQNQGTISSGTVGLSGFVGIWTDNPAAINYRAVDSTSAALLDDQFTDAAGALDNAKWNQVGGVTQGQSSGSTITVAYDGTSMGQDVRIARKEVDLPVDYWLETKLRITDATHDGQEASLIAKGNSPDPYFGSAVHVQLVRFGQHNWVIRVRDDFDEVFVRTIGGGRDLTNTWVRIALKVTGATLTAYWAPDGISVWQPLGSWVTGKTGIGFGVGTWTAGAEFDYLVVRPITTVIS
;
A
#
# COMPACT_ATOMS: atom_id res chain seq x y z
N MET A 1 -1.73 104.58 61.49
CA MET A 1 -1.31 103.27 60.92
C MET A 1 -0.94 103.52 59.47
N ALA A 2 0.30 103.21 59.08
CA ALA A 2 0.73 103.31 57.69
C ALA A 2 0.07 102.16 56.91
N ARG A 3 -0.85 102.49 56.01
CA ARG A 3 -1.38 101.54 55.03
C ARG A 3 -0.48 101.58 53.80
N LEU A 4 -0.42 100.48 53.06
CA LEU A 4 0.21 100.48 51.75
C LEU A 4 -0.56 101.44 50.83
N PRO A 5 0.14 102.20 49.98
CA PRO A 5 -0.50 103.01 48.94
C PRO A 5 -1.37 102.13 48.05
N GLN A 6 -2.56 102.61 47.70
CA GLN A 6 -3.47 101.94 46.80
C GLN A 6 -3.78 102.87 45.63
N PRO A 7 -3.88 102.36 44.39
CA PRO A 7 -4.21 103.21 43.24
C PRO A 7 -5.46 104.05 43.49
N GLY A 8 -5.33 105.37 43.39
CA GLY A 8 -6.41 106.35 43.62
C GLY A 8 -6.77 106.59 45.09
N GLY A 9 -6.02 106.02 46.03
CA GLY A 9 -6.33 106.04 47.46
C GLY A 9 -5.76 107.22 48.22
N ASP A 10 -4.68 107.85 47.74
CA ASP A 10 -3.92 108.87 48.47
C ASP A 10 -4.16 110.29 47.93
N ASN A 11 -4.25 111.29 48.82
CA ASN A 11 -4.61 112.69 48.46
C ASN A 11 -3.46 113.69 48.63
N GLY A 12 -3.50 114.78 47.86
CA GLY A 12 -2.48 115.84 47.82
C GLY A 12 -1.38 115.53 46.80
N ASN A 13 -0.49 116.49 46.50
CA ASN A 13 0.47 116.35 45.37
C ASN A 13 1.25 115.03 45.34
N TRP A 14 1.69 114.52 46.49
CA TRP A 14 2.39 113.23 46.55
C TRP A 14 1.47 112.02 46.41
N GLY A 15 0.21 112.13 46.83
CA GLY A 15 -0.81 111.11 46.60
C GLY A 15 -1.13 110.98 45.12
N ASP A 16 -1.30 112.10 44.42
CA ASP A 16 -1.61 112.10 42.98
C ASP A 16 -0.47 111.47 42.15
N ILE A 17 0.79 111.85 42.42
CA ILE A 17 1.96 111.26 41.73
C ILE A 17 2.06 109.75 42.00
N LEU A 18 1.81 109.34 43.24
CA LEU A 18 1.88 107.93 43.62
C LEU A 18 0.76 107.12 42.97
N ASN A 19 -0.45 107.68 42.90
CA ASN A 19 -1.57 107.07 42.20
C ASN A 19 -1.27 106.90 40.70
N ASP A 20 -0.73 107.93 40.04
CA ASP A 20 -0.36 107.86 38.62
C ASP A 20 0.75 106.83 38.35
N TYR A 21 1.76 106.76 39.23
CA TYR A 21 2.82 105.77 39.12
C TYR A 21 2.26 104.34 39.24
N LEU A 22 1.44 104.08 40.26
CA LEU A 22 0.86 102.76 40.47
C LEU A 22 -0.08 102.35 39.34
N LEU A 23 -0.89 103.30 38.85
CA LEU A 23 -1.81 103.11 37.72
C LEU A 23 -1.09 102.90 36.38
N THR A 24 0.24 102.99 36.30
CA THR A 24 0.98 102.60 35.09
C THR A 24 0.81 101.09 34.86
N GLU A 25 1.11 100.29 35.88
CA GLU A 25 1.15 98.82 35.78
C GLU A 25 0.01 98.12 36.54
N HIS A 26 -0.67 98.82 37.44
CA HIS A 26 -1.80 98.28 38.19
C HIS A 26 -3.14 98.83 37.70
N ASP A 27 -4.18 98.02 37.80
CA ASP A 27 -5.57 98.48 37.66
C ASP A 27 -6.04 99.23 38.92
N ALA A 28 -7.23 99.81 38.85
CA ALA A 28 -7.80 100.56 39.97
C ALA A 28 -8.07 99.71 41.23
N ALA A 29 -8.05 98.38 41.13
CA ALA A 29 -8.17 97.47 42.27
C ALA A 29 -6.80 97.09 42.87
N GLY A 30 -5.69 97.50 42.23
CA GLY A 30 -4.33 97.18 42.66
C GLY A 30 -3.80 95.86 42.13
N HIS A 31 -4.42 95.24 41.11
CA HIS A 31 -3.85 94.08 40.42
C HIS A 31 -2.98 94.53 39.24
N LEU A 32 -1.99 93.73 38.86
CA LEU A 32 -1.23 93.99 37.64
C LEU A 32 -2.14 93.89 36.41
N LYS A 33 -2.02 94.85 35.49
CA LYS A 33 -2.77 94.84 34.23
C LYS A 33 -2.37 93.64 33.37
N VAL A 34 -3.31 93.16 32.57
CA VAL A 34 -3.07 92.06 31.63
C VAL A 34 -1.95 92.46 30.64
N GLY A 35 -0.96 91.59 30.46
CA GLY A 35 0.13 91.76 29.51
C GLY A 35 1.38 92.45 30.05
N VAL A 36 1.37 92.94 31.29
CA VAL A 36 2.54 93.57 31.94
C VAL A 36 3.66 92.56 32.19
N VAL A 37 3.33 91.33 32.59
CA VAL A 37 4.31 90.25 32.76
C VAL A 37 4.41 89.45 31.46
N GLY A 38 5.58 89.53 30.80
CA GLY A 38 5.89 88.80 29.56
C GLY A 38 7.14 87.92 29.73
N SER A 39 7.56 87.26 28.64
CA SER A 39 8.70 86.33 28.67
C SER A 39 10.02 86.98 29.12
N SER A 40 10.24 88.26 28.85
CA SER A 40 11.41 89.01 29.33
C SER A 40 11.41 89.28 30.85
N HIS A 41 10.24 89.21 31.48
CA HIS A 41 10.06 89.41 32.92
C HIS A 41 10.18 88.11 33.73
N ILE A 42 10.17 86.94 33.06
CA ILE A 42 10.23 85.62 33.68
C ILE A 42 11.55 84.95 33.29
N ALA A 43 12.48 84.83 34.24
CA ALA A 43 13.73 84.10 34.02
C ALA A 43 13.49 82.58 33.90
N ASP A 44 14.41 81.89 33.22
CA ASP A 44 14.37 80.44 33.07
C ASP A 44 14.25 79.75 34.44
N ASN A 45 13.30 78.81 34.54
CA ASN A 45 13.00 78.04 35.77
C ASN A 45 12.54 78.86 36.99
N ALA A 46 12.18 80.14 36.82
CA ALA A 46 11.66 80.96 37.92
C ALA A 46 10.26 80.48 38.39
N VAL A 47 9.45 79.91 37.49
CA VAL A 47 8.14 79.34 37.81
C VAL A 47 8.27 77.81 37.85
N LYS A 48 8.11 77.23 39.04
CA LYS A 48 8.09 75.77 39.27
C LYS A 48 6.67 75.33 39.60
N ALA A 49 6.41 74.03 39.62
CA ALA A 49 5.09 73.48 39.92
C ALA A 49 4.47 74.05 41.22
N VAL A 50 5.29 74.26 42.27
CA VAL A 50 4.83 74.87 43.55
C VAL A 50 4.38 76.33 43.43
N HIS A 51 4.78 77.04 42.37
CA HIS A 51 4.39 78.43 42.10
C HIS A 51 3.10 78.54 41.28
N ILE A 52 2.57 77.42 40.77
CA ILE A 52 1.38 77.38 39.92
C ILE A 52 0.27 76.74 40.75
N ALA A 53 -0.78 77.51 41.06
CA ALA A 53 -1.93 76.97 41.76
C ALA A 53 -2.65 75.92 40.89
N ASP A 54 -3.25 74.93 41.54
CA ASP A 54 -4.08 73.94 40.84
C ASP A 54 -5.16 74.65 40.01
N ASP A 55 -5.44 74.13 38.81
CA ASP A 55 -6.41 74.63 37.83
C ASP A 55 -6.15 76.05 37.25
N SER A 56 -4.97 76.63 37.46
CA SER A 56 -4.64 77.98 36.96
C SER A 56 -4.21 78.04 35.48
N ILE A 57 -3.89 76.90 34.84
CA ILE A 57 -3.56 76.84 33.41
C ILE A 57 -4.74 76.24 32.63
N PRO A 58 -5.42 77.01 31.75
CA PRO A 58 -6.56 76.51 30.98
C PRO A 58 -6.17 75.34 30.07
N GLN A 59 -6.96 74.25 30.13
CA GLN A 59 -6.76 72.98 29.40
C GLN A 59 -6.50 73.15 27.89
N VAL A 60 -7.05 74.20 27.29
CA VAL A 60 -6.88 74.54 25.86
C VAL A 60 -5.40 74.73 25.47
N LYS A 61 -4.55 75.25 26.36
CA LYS A 61 -3.11 75.42 26.07
C LYS A 61 -2.32 74.12 26.15
N ILE A 62 -2.78 73.14 26.94
CA ILE A 62 -2.15 71.82 27.05
C ILE A 62 -2.50 70.95 25.83
N GLN A 63 -3.74 71.07 25.32
CA GLN A 63 -4.19 70.33 24.13
C GLN A 63 -3.42 70.70 22.85
N GLY A 64 -2.93 71.95 22.74
CA GLY A 64 -2.07 72.37 21.63
C GLY A 64 -0.74 71.61 21.55
N LEU A 65 -0.14 71.26 22.69
CA LEU A 65 1.11 70.48 22.74
C LEU A 65 0.91 69.03 22.28
N VAL A 66 -0.25 68.44 22.59
CA VAL A 66 -0.58 67.07 22.17
C VAL A 66 -0.73 67.00 20.66
N ALA A 67 -1.36 68.02 20.03
CA ALA A 67 -1.50 68.09 18.58
C ALA A 67 -0.15 68.15 17.85
N ASP A 68 0.82 68.92 18.37
CA ASP A 68 2.18 69.01 17.80
C ASP A 68 2.96 67.70 17.91
N ILE A 69 2.76 66.94 19.00
CA ILE A 69 3.40 65.63 19.19
C ILE A 69 2.80 64.61 18.22
N THR A 70 1.47 64.58 18.07
CA THR A 70 0.79 63.66 17.14
C THR A 70 1.13 63.94 15.68
N ALA A 71 1.41 65.20 15.30
CA ALA A 71 1.82 65.54 13.93
C ALA A 71 3.21 65.01 13.54
N LYS A 72 4.08 64.67 14.51
CA LYS A 72 5.45 64.20 14.24
C LYS A 72 5.59 62.68 14.20
N TYR A 73 4.58 61.92 14.58
CA TYR A 73 4.65 60.46 14.60
C TYR A 73 3.32 59.83 14.18
N THR A 74 3.33 59.21 12.99
CA THR A 74 2.24 58.35 12.51
C THR A 74 2.71 56.91 12.42
N THR A 75 2.04 56.01 13.12
CA THR A 75 2.32 54.56 13.07
C THR A 75 2.10 54.02 11.65
N PRO A 76 3.09 53.34 11.03
CA PRO A 76 2.93 52.81 9.68
C PRO A 76 1.89 51.69 9.61
N VAL A 77 0.97 51.77 8.64
CA VAL A 77 -0.14 50.81 8.45
C VAL A 77 0.34 49.40 8.08
N GLY A 78 1.57 49.27 7.56
CA GLY A 78 2.20 48.00 7.17
C GLY A 78 3.25 47.47 8.16
N GLY A 79 3.36 48.04 9.36
CA GLY A 79 4.46 47.74 10.29
C GLY A 79 5.75 48.51 9.97
N ILE A 80 6.78 48.31 10.78
CA ILE A 80 8.07 49.02 10.64
C ILE A 80 8.82 48.47 9.41
N PRO A 81 9.21 49.30 8.43
CA PRO A 81 10.03 48.86 7.30
C PRO A 81 11.35 48.21 7.76
N ALA A 82 11.78 47.14 7.09
CA ALA A 82 13.00 46.43 7.48
C ALA A 82 14.25 47.33 7.51
N ALA A 83 14.32 48.33 6.64
CA ALA A 83 15.42 49.31 6.58
C ALA A 83 15.54 50.17 7.85
N ASP A 84 14.44 50.34 8.61
CA ASP A 84 14.40 51.11 9.84
C ASP A 84 14.79 50.27 11.07
N LEU A 85 14.95 48.95 10.91
CA LEU A 85 15.44 48.05 11.95
C LEU A 85 16.97 48.04 11.98
N ALA A 86 17.55 47.83 13.17
CA ALA A 86 18.99 47.64 13.29
C ALA A 86 19.45 46.40 12.49
N VAL A 87 20.65 46.48 11.91
CA VAL A 87 21.23 45.41 11.05
C VAL A 87 21.24 44.04 11.75
N ALA A 88 21.48 43.99 13.06
CA ALA A 88 21.44 42.74 13.82
C ALA A 88 20.04 42.09 13.84
N VAL A 89 18.98 42.90 13.92
CA VAL A 89 17.59 42.43 13.90
C VAL A 89 17.21 41.96 12.49
N GLN A 90 17.62 42.70 11.45
CA GLN A 90 17.44 42.28 10.06
C GLN A 90 18.10 40.92 9.81
N ASN A 91 19.34 40.72 10.28
CA ASN A 91 20.06 39.46 10.15
C ASN A 91 19.39 38.30 10.92
N SER A 92 18.83 38.57 12.10
CA SER A 92 18.08 37.57 12.87
C SER A 92 16.76 37.18 12.18
N LEU A 93 16.04 38.15 11.60
CA LEU A 93 14.82 37.92 10.83
C LEU A 93 15.12 37.12 9.55
N ALA A 94 16.17 37.47 8.80
CA ALA A 94 16.60 36.71 7.63
C ALA A 94 16.99 35.26 7.96
N LYS A 95 17.65 35.04 9.11
CA LYS A 95 17.93 33.69 9.61
C LYS A 95 16.66 32.93 9.97
N ALA A 96 15.68 33.61 10.58
CA ALA A 96 14.38 33.03 10.90
C ALA A 96 13.62 32.62 9.63
N ASP A 97 13.67 33.44 8.57
CA ASP A 97 13.08 33.12 7.27
C ASP A 97 13.75 31.92 6.59
N THR A 98 15.08 31.77 6.72
CA THR A 98 15.79 30.57 6.23
C THR A 98 15.59 29.33 7.10
N ALA A 99 15.27 29.50 8.38
CA ALA A 99 14.83 28.40 9.25
C ALA A 99 13.36 28.02 9.00
N LEU A 100 12.59 28.92 8.37
CA LEU A 100 11.24 28.70 7.84
C LEU A 100 11.24 28.13 6.41
N GLN A 101 12.31 27.43 6.00
CA GLN A 101 12.20 26.52 4.86
C GLN A 101 11.24 25.39 5.25
N SER A 102 10.03 25.49 4.72
CA SER A 102 9.05 24.43 4.50
C SER A 102 9.47 23.05 5.02
N VAL A 103 9.26 22.81 6.30
CA VAL A 103 8.54 21.59 6.62
C VAL A 103 7.16 21.90 6.02
N PRO A 104 6.72 21.24 4.93
CA PRO A 104 5.30 21.23 4.65
C PRO A 104 4.62 20.88 5.98
N PRO A 105 3.40 21.31 6.30
CA PRO A 105 2.67 20.54 7.27
C PRO A 105 2.71 19.12 6.70
N SER A 106 3.54 18.24 7.27
CA SER A 106 3.27 16.85 7.15
C SER A 106 1.90 16.80 7.79
N THR A 107 0.89 16.66 6.95
CA THR A 107 -0.04 15.58 7.19
C THR A 107 0.86 14.40 7.55
N ALA A 108 1.19 14.27 8.82
CA ALA A 108 1.86 13.12 9.37
C ALA A 108 0.80 12.01 9.28
N THR A 109 0.63 11.52 8.06
CA THR A 109 0.07 10.21 7.74
C THR A 109 1.08 9.11 8.07
N THR A 110 2.26 9.48 8.58
CA THR A 110 3.22 8.55 9.19
C THR A 110 2.68 8.12 10.54
N SER A 111 2.08 6.93 10.56
CA SER A 111 1.72 6.19 11.77
C SER A 111 2.88 6.19 12.78
N ILE A 112 2.70 6.86 13.92
CA ILE A 112 3.56 6.76 15.13
C ILE A 112 3.06 5.64 16.08
N SER A 113 2.05 4.88 15.69
CA SER A 113 1.57 3.74 16.47
C SER A 113 1.08 2.70 15.47
N GLY A 114 1.45 1.43 15.63
CA GLY A 114 1.11 0.30 14.76
C GLY A 114 -0.37 0.03 14.42
N PHE A 115 -1.26 1.02 14.53
CA PHE A 115 -2.52 1.10 13.83
C PHE A 115 -2.35 1.82 12.47
N PRO A 116 -2.64 1.16 11.34
CA PRO A 116 -2.69 1.86 10.06
C PRO A 116 -3.79 2.92 10.09
N LEU A 117 -3.45 4.17 9.83
CA LEU A 117 -4.42 5.24 9.63
C LEU A 117 -5.33 4.87 8.44
N ARG A 118 -6.65 5.01 8.61
CA ARG A 118 -7.60 4.78 7.53
C ARG A 118 -7.39 5.85 6.45
N LEU A 119 -7.00 5.44 5.25
CA LEU A 119 -6.87 6.35 4.11
C LEU A 119 -8.26 6.63 3.51
N ALA A 120 -8.49 7.85 3.03
CA ALA A 120 -9.77 8.20 2.40
C ALA A 120 -9.99 7.32 1.14
N GLY A 121 -11.15 6.66 1.04
CA GLY A 121 -11.43 5.70 -0.03
C GLY A 121 -10.84 4.30 0.16
N GLU A 122 -10.20 4.04 1.31
CA GLU A 122 -9.69 2.72 1.67
C GLU A 122 -10.78 1.65 1.62
N ARG A 123 -10.57 0.68 0.74
CA ARG A 123 -11.37 -0.55 0.66
C ARG A 123 -10.45 -1.73 0.90
N GLN A 124 -10.69 -2.46 1.98
CA GLN A 124 -10.05 -3.77 2.17
C GLN A 124 -10.67 -4.78 1.21
N ILE A 125 -9.79 -5.58 0.63
CA ILE A 125 -10.10 -6.60 -0.34
C ILE A 125 -9.46 -7.90 0.12
N SER A 126 -10.28 -8.94 0.24
CA SER A 126 -9.87 -10.30 0.55
C SER A 126 -10.79 -11.25 -0.21
N TYR A 127 -10.20 -12.20 -0.94
CA TYR A 127 -10.93 -13.21 -1.67
C TYR A 127 -10.35 -14.57 -1.36
N PRO A 128 -10.94 -15.32 -0.41
CA PRO A 128 -10.46 -16.64 -0.10
C PRO A 128 -10.61 -17.54 -1.33
N ILE A 129 -9.57 -18.31 -1.60
CA ILE A 129 -9.65 -19.50 -2.42
C ILE A 129 -10.11 -20.61 -1.48
N GLU A 130 -11.34 -21.05 -1.66
CA GLU A 130 -11.86 -22.25 -1.02
C GLU A 130 -11.73 -23.40 -2.01
N LEU A 131 -10.94 -24.43 -1.67
CA LEU A 131 -10.72 -25.64 -2.48
C LEU A 131 -10.00 -25.40 -3.82
N GLY A 132 -8.94 -24.59 -3.82
CA GLY A 132 -8.05 -24.49 -4.98
C GLY A 132 -7.25 -25.78 -5.16
N LYS A 133 -6.96 -26.15 -6.42
CA LYS A 133 -5.98 -27.21 -6.72
C LYS A 133 -4.69 -26.56 -7.19
N ALA A 134 -3.63 -26.73 -6.40
CA ALA A 134 -2.29 -26.37 -6.81
C ALA A 134 -1.68 -27.57 -7.55
N HIS A 135 -1.68 -27.51 -8.88
CA HIS A 135 -1.18 -28.60 -9.72
C HIS A 135 0.35 -28.68 -9.71
N THR A 136 0.89 -29.90 -9.77
CA THR A 136 2.34 -30.12 -9.84
C THR A 136 2.95 -29.50 -11.08
N SER A 137 4.17 -28.95 -10.97
CA SER A 137 4.90 -28.41 -12.11
C SER A 137 5.34 -29.48 -13.12
N VAL A 138 5.35 -30.77 -12.75
CA VAL A 138 5.80 -31.89 -13.59
C VAL A 138 4.64 -32.56 -14.36
N ALA A 139 3.42 -32.57 -13.82
CA ALA A 139 2.22 -33.05 -14.51
C ALA A 139 1.33 -31.91 -15.07
N ALA A 140 1.67 -30.64 -14.80
CA ALA A 140 1.00 -29.51 -15.41
C ALA A 140 1.26 -29.46 -16.93
N PRO A 141 0.25 -29.15 -17.74
CA PRO A 141 0.41 -28.73 -19.13
C PRO A 141 1.51 -27.67 -19.28
N VAL A 142 2.19 -27.66 -20.43
CA VAL A 142 3.27 -26.70 -20.74
C VAL A 142 2.78 -25.26 -20.50
N GLY A 143 3.34 -24.59 -19.48
CA GLY A 143 2.93 -23.24 -19.04
C GLY A 143 2.33 -23.23 -17.63
N GLY A 144 3.19 -23.15 -16.60
CA GLY A 144 2.86 -23.41 -15.19
C GLY A 144 1.61 -22.73 -14.64
N LYS A 145 0.74 -23.54 -14.04
CA LYS A 145 -0.60 -23.22 -13.50
C LYS A 145 -0.54 -22.66 -12.07
N ARG A 146 0.09 -21.50 -11.89
CA ARG A 146 0.25 -20.87 -10.57
C ARG A 146 -1.09 -20.41 -10.00
N VAL A 147 -1.37 -20.75 -8.75
CA VAL A 147 -2.60 -20.30 -8.08
C VAL A 147 -2.42 -18.86 -7.64
N VAL A 148 -3.31 -17.96 -8.08
CA VAL A 148 -3.24 -16.53 -7.75
C VAL A 148 -4.10 -16.22 -6.52
N LEU A 149 -3.44 -15.91 -5.40
CA LEU A 149 -4.08 -15.55 -4.13
C LEU A 149 -4.66 -14.14 -4.13
N ALA A 150 -4.00 -13.22 -4.85
CA ALA A 150 -4.51 -11.88 -5.13
C ALA A 150 -3.87 -11.33 -6.39
N GLU A 151 -4.60 -10.46 -7.09
CA GLU A 151 -4.08 -9.65 -8.20
C GLU A 151 -4.92 -8.38 -8.25
N SER A 152 -4.26 -7.26 -8.52
CA SER A 152 -4.91 -5.96 -8.67
C SER A 152 -4.26 -5.20 -9.80
N TRP A 153 -5.07 -4.45 -10.56
CA TRP A 153 -4.62 -3.71 -11.74
C TRP A 153 -5.14 -2.27 -11.71
N GLY A 154 -4.32 -1.33 -12.17
CA GLY A 154 -4.68 0.04 -12.47
C GLY A 154 -4.90 0.96 -11.27
N GLN A 155 -4.88 0.42 -10.04
CA GLN A 155 -5.13 1.18 -8.81
C GLN A 155 -4.04 0.93 -7.78
N ALA A 156 -3.71 1.98 -7.04
CA ALA A 156 -2.77 1.97 -5.95
C ALA A 156 -3.32 1.23 -4.72
N GLY A 157 -2.42 0.64 -3.93
CA GLY A 157 -2.81 -0.09 -2.75
C GLY A 157 -1.66 -0.55 -1.86
N ILE A 158 -2.02 -1.33 -0.85
CA ILE A 158 -1.10 -1.93 0.12
C ILE A 158 -1.54 -3.37 0.35
N LEU A 159 -0.72 -4.35 -0.04
CA LEU A 159 -0.83 -5.72 0.44
C LEU A 159 -0.54 -5.71 1.95
N LYS A 160 -1.35 -6.40 2.76
CA LYS A 160 -1.26 -6.34 4.23
C LYS A 160 -1.05 -7.70 4.87
N HIS A 161 -1.70 -8.73 4.35
CA HIS A 161 -1.78 -10.02 5.00
C HIS A 161 -1.90 -11.13 3.96
N ILE A 162 -1.24 -12.25 4.20
CA ILE A 162 -1.39 -13.47 3.43
C ILE A 162 -1.68 -14.58 4.44
N TRP A 163 -2.73 -15.34 4.19
CA TRP A 163 -3.03 -16.57 4.91
C TRP A 163 -3.14 -17.72 3.90
N MET A 164 -2.65 -18.88 4.27
CA MET A 164 -2.87 -20.09 3.49
C MET A 164 -2.94 -21.33 4.37
N ALA A 165 -3.64 -22.35 3.90
CA ALA A 165 -3.62 -23.69 4.44
C ALA A 165 -3.58 -24.70 3.30
N SER A 166 -2.85 -25.79 3.48
CA SER A 166 -2.81 -26.85 2.49
C SER A 166 -2.87 -28.23 3.13
N SER A 167 -3.41 -29.17 2.36
CA SER A 167 -3.41 -30.60 2.70
C SER A 167 -2.64 -31.35 1.61
N ASP A 168 -1.44 -31.82 1.94
CA ASP A 168 -0.66 -32.69 1.03
C ASP A 168 -1.10 -34.17 1.10
N GLY A 169 -1.90 -34.53 2.12
CA GLY A 169 -2.44 -35.89 2.33
C GLY A 169 -1.37 -36.93 2.69
N ASP A 170 -0.10 -36.55 2.74
CA ASP A 170 1.04 -37.43 3.01
C ASP A 170 2.02 -36.77 3.98
N VAL A 171 1.96 -37.22 5.24
CA VAL A 171 2.82 -36.76 6.33
C VAL A 171 4.30 -37.10 6.16
N SER A 172 4.66 -37.99 5.23
CA SER A 172 6.04 -38.44 5.01
C SER A 172 6.83 -37.57 4.03
N LEU A 173 6.17 -36.64 3.33
CA LEU A 173 6.80 -35.76 2.36
C LEU A 173 7.05 -34.36 2.95
N GLN A 174 8.17 -33.77 2.54
CA GLN A 174 8.37 -32.32 2.49
C GLN A 174 7.45 -31.77 1.38
N GLY A 175 6.16 -31.67 1.70
CA GLY A 175 5.09 -31.36 0.78
C GLY A 175 5.06 -29.89 0.37
N PHE A 176 3.92 -29.46 -0.15
CA PHE A 176 3.74 -28.12 -0.71
C PHE A 176 3.95 -27.00 0.32
N ALA A 177 3.51 -27.14 1.57
CA ALA A 177 3.67 -26.08 2.56
C ALA A 177 5.08 -26.01 3.15
N GLU A 178 5.89 -27.04 2.95
CA GLU A 178 7.30 -27.08 3.32
C GLU A 178 8.13 -26.54 2.16
N ASP A 179 8.96 -27.36 1.54
CA ASP A 179 9.88 -26.92 0.48
C ASP A 179 9.32 -27.16 -0.94
N GLY A 180 8.15 -27.81 -1.05
CA GLY A 180 7.50 -28.14 -2.33
C GLY A 180 6.61 -27.04 -2.92
N GLY A 181 6.52 -25.88 -2.28
CA GLY A 181 5.72 -24.75 -2.74
C GLY A 181 6.53 -23.47 -2.77
N THR A 182 6.36 -22.67 -3.82
CA THR A 182 7.00 -21.36 -3.97
C THR A 182 5.94 -20.26 -3.99
N ILE A 183 6.10 -19.23 -3.16
CA ILE A 183 5.30 -18.01 -3.23
C ILE A 183 6.04 -16.92 -3.99
N ARG A 184 5.33 -16.19 -4.85
CA ARG A 184 5.82 -15.02 -5.55
C ARG A 184 4.92 -13.83 -5.35
N ILE A 185 5.52 -12.68 -5.09
CA ILE A 185 4.83 -11.40 -5.01
C ILE A 185 5.44 -10.47 -6.05
N TYR A 186 4.61 -10.02 -7.00
CA TYR A 186 4.97 -9.01 -7.99
C TYR A 186 4.23 -7.72 -7.65
N ILE A 187 4.94 -6.60 -7.79
CA ILE A 187 4.37 -5.27 -7.69
C ILE A 187 4.83 -4.42 -8.88
N ASP A 188 3.93 -3.57 -9.38
CA ASP A 188 4.19 -2.53 -10.39
C ASP A 188 4.86 -2.97 -11.72
N ASP A 189 4.63 -4.22 -12.13
CA ASP A 189 5.12 -4.87 -13.36
C ASP A 189 6.64 -5.01 -13.43
N GLU A 190 7.29 -5.18 -12.27
CA GLU A 190 8.68 -5.62 -12.23
C GLU A 190 8.87 -6.94 -12.98
N ALA A 191 9.94 -7.00 -13.78
CA ALA A 191 10.30 -8.21 -14.53
C ALA A 191 10.61 -9.41 -13.62
N SER A 192 11.01 -9.12 -12.37
CA SER A 192 11.29 -10.11 -11.33
C SER A 192 10.32 -9.89 -10.16
N PRO A 193 9.93 -10.95 -9.44
CA PRO A 193 9.11 -10.78 -8.25
C PRO A 193 9.90 -10.07 -7.14
N ALA A 194 9.22 -9.18 -6.43
CA ALA A 194 9.72 -8.52 -5.22
C ALA A 194 9.97 -9.49 -4.07
N VAL A 195 9.22 -10.60 -4.05
CA VAL A 195 9.43 -11.73 -3.13
C VAL A 195 9.33 -13.01 -3.94
N GLN A 196 10.32 -13.88 -3.84
CA GLN A 196 10.26 -15.26 -4.33
C GLN A 196 10.96 -16.16 -3.33
N LEU A 197 10.18 -16.94 -2.59
CA LEU A 197 10.65 -17.81 -1.51
C LEU A 197 9.87 -19.12 -1.51
N THR A 198 10.43 -20.16 -0.89
CA THR A 198 9.63 -21.32 -0.52
C THR A 198 8.52 -20.88 0.45
N ILE A 199 7.41 -21.61 0.51
CA ILE A 199 6.35 -21.34 1.50
C ILE A 199 6.94 -21.44 2.91
N ASN A 200 7.82 -22.41 3.14
CA ASN A 200 8.50 -22.57 4.43
C ASN A 200 9.32 -21.33 4.84
N ASP A 201 10.16 -20.82 3.96
CA ASP A 201 11.00 -19.63 4.22
C ASP A 201 10.15 -18.37 4.36
N PHE A 202 9.11 -18.22 3.53
CA PHE A 202 8.23 -17.06 3.60
C PHE A 202 7.47 -16.97 4.93
N PHE A 203 7.11 -18.10 5.53
CA PHE A 203 6.46 -18.19 6.85
C PHE A 203 7.41 -18.66 7.95
N ALA A 204 8.73 -18.55 7.78
CA ALA A 204 9.73 -18.73 8.82
C ALA A 204 9.56 -19.96 9.72
N TYR A 205 9.43 -21.13 9.11
CA TYR A 205 9.05 -22.36 9.79
C TYR A 205 10.06 -23.49 9.61
N SER A 206 11.36 -23.18 9.68
CA SER A 206 12.35 -24.21 9.98
C SER A 206 12.51 -24.33 11.51
N PRO A 207 12.64 -25.53 12.12
CA PRO A 207 12.43 -26.83 11.49
C PRO A 207 10.92 -27.08 11.33
N LEU A 208 10.55 -28.12 10.61
CA LEU A 208 9.14 -28.50 10.36
C LEU A 208 8.41 -29.09 11.59
N ALA A 209 8.52 -28.44 12.75
CA ALA A 209 8.00 -28.94 14.01
C ALA A 209 7.26 -27.85 14.80
N GLY A 210 6.22 -28.29 15.51
CA GLY A 210 5.50 -27.48 16.49
C GLY A 210 4.60 -26.38 15.91
N GLU A 211 3.99 -25.59 16.77
CA GLU A 211 3.18 -24.42 16.41
C GLU A 211 3.90 -23.18 16.92
N TYR A 212 3.91 -22.12 16.13
CA TYR A 212 4.39 -20.83 16.61
C TYR A 212 3.55 -19.69 16.05
N ARG A 213 3.46 -18.59 16.81
CA ARG A 213 2.66 -17.42 16.40
C ARG A 213 3.18 -16.13 17.00
N THR A 214 3.18 -15.08 16.21
CA THR A 214 3.53 -13.72 16.60
C THR A 214 2.50 -12.75 16.03
N PRO A 215 2.50 -11.47 16.41
CA PRO A 215 1.66 -10.47 15.74
C PRO A 215 1.90 -10.32 14.22
N ARG A 216 3.01 -10.83 13.66
CA ARG A 216 3.40 -10.60 12.26
C ARG A 216 3.47 -11.87 11.40
N VAL A 217 3.74 -13.02 11.99
CA VAL A 217 3.87 -14.30 11.29
C VAL A 217 3.48 -15.44 12.23
N GLY A 218 2.95 -16.53 11.68
CA GLY A 218 2.75 -17.75 12.45
C GLY A 218 2.38 -18.93 11.57
N ARG A 219 2.50 -20.12 12.14
CA ARG A 219 2.19 -21.39 11.48
C ARG A 219 1.71 -22.44 12.47
N THR A 220 0.71 -23.21 12.06
CA THR A 220 0.23 -24.37 12.81
C THR A 220 1.15 -25.56 12.59
N LYS A 221 1.20 -26.45 13.59
CA LYS A 221 1.84 -27.76 13.46
C LYS A 221 1.24 -28.54 12.27
N LYS A 222 2.08 -29.28 11.54
CA LYS A 222 1.62 -30.26 10.54
C LYS A 222 0.84 -31.38 11.24
N GLY A 223 -0.47 -31.42 11.05
CA GLY A 223 -1.37 -32.45 11.58
C GLY A 223 -1.94 -33.29 10.44
N GLY A 224 -1.59 -34.57 10.34
CA GLY A 224 -2.17 -35.45 9.31
C GLY A 224 -1.90 -35.03 7.85
N GLY A 225 -0.89 -34.19 7.58
CA GLY A 225 -0.58 -33.64 6.25
C GLY A 225 -1.13 -32.23 6.03
N GLU A 226 -1.83 -31.69 7.04
CA GLU A 226 -2.46 -30.38 6.98
C GLU A 226 -1.64 -29.35 7.77
N SER A 227 -1.43 -28.17 7.20
CA SER A 227 -0.87 -27.02 7.92
C SER A 227 -1.43 -25.71 7.39
N SER A 228 -1.40 -24.67 8.23
CA SER A 228 -1.78 -23.31 7.86
C SER A 228 -0.77 -22.31 8.36
N ALA A 229 -0.62 -21.21 7.65
CA ALA A 229 0.31 -20.16 7.98
C ALA A 229 -0.28 -18.79 7.64
N TYR A 230 0.17 -17.77 8.36
CA TYR A 230 -0.13 -16.38 8.06
C TYR A 230 1.10 -15.51 8.18
N ARG A 231 1.11 -14.43 7.40
CA ARG A 231 2.11 -13.37 7.48
C ARG A 231 1.47 -12.03 7.16
N TYR A 232 1.76 -11.04 7.99
CA TYR A 232 1.47 -9.64 7.72
C TYR A 232 2.66 -9.03 7.01
N VAL A 233 2.51 -8.74 5.72
CA VAL A 233 3.53 -8.13 4.87
C VAL A 233 2.93 -6.84 4.31
N TYR A 234 3.41 -5.69 4.77
CA TYR A 234 2.89 -4.38 4.39
C TYR A 234 3.64 -3.90 3.14
N MET A 235 3.16 -4.28 1.97
CA MET A 235 3.80 -3.97 0.67
C MET A 235 2.95 -2.99 -0.14
N PRO A 236 3.33 -1.71 -0.21
CA PRO A 236 2.70 -0.75 -1.11
C PRO A 236 2.91 -1.14 -2.58
N PHE A 237 1.93 -0.82 -3.43
CA PHE A 237 2.01 -0.92 -4.88
C PHE A 237 1.23 0.23 -5.53
N GLN A 238 1.70 0.72 -6.66
CA GLN A 238 1.13 1.90 -7.34
C GLN A 238 0.00 1.55 -8.31
N LYS A 239 0.14 0.45 -9.04
CA LYS A 239 -0.75 0.08 -10.13
C LYS A 239 -0.95 -1.41 -10.27
N TYR A 240 -0.02 -2.22 -9.78
CA TYR A 240 -0.13 -3.66 -9.94
C TYR A 240 0.32 -4.40 -8.69
N LEU A 241 -0.48 -5.39 -8.30
CA LEU A 241 -0.13 -6.38 -7.29
C LEU A 241 -0.44 -7.74 -7.89
N ARG A 242 0.42 -8.73 -7.65
CA ARG A 242 0.11 -10.14 -7.82
C ARG A 242 0.77 -10.96 -6.75
N VAL A 243 -0.01 -11.78 -6.07
CA VAL A 243 0.44 -12.81 -5.14
C VAL A 243 0.05 -14.15 -5.73
N GLU A 244 1.04 -14.99 -6.01
CA GLU A 244 0.81 -16.31 -6.58
C GLU A 244 1.64 -17.38 -5.90
N VAL A 245 1.16 -18.62 -5.95
CA VAL A 245 1.87 -19.78 -5.43
C VAL A 245 1.98 -20.86 -6.51
N GLU A 246 3.12 -21.54 -6.53
CA GLU A 246 3.45 -22.62 -7.45
C GLU A 246 3.73 -23.89 -6.65
N ASN A 247 3.15 -25.02 -7.08
CA ASN A 247 3.41 -26.32 -6.50
C ASN A 247 4.50 -27.04 -7.32
N THR A 248 5.69 -27.14 -6.73
CA THR A 248 6.85 -27.83 -7.30
C THR A 248 7.01 -29.26 -6.74
N SER A 249 6.06 -29.72 -5.91
CA SER A 249 6.04 -31.09 -5.42
C SER A 249 5.57 -32.09 -6.49
N SER A 250 5.61 -33.38 -6.16
CA SER A 250 5.24 -34.48 -7.05
C SER A 250 3.74 -34.79 -7.10
N ASN A 251 2.92 -34.20 -6.22
CA ASN A 251 1.48 -34.46 -6.16
C ASN A 251 0.67 -33.15 -6.13
N ASP A 252 -0.53 -33.18 -6.71
CA ASP A 252 -1.46 -32.06 -6.63
C ASP A 252 -1.90 -31.85 -5.17
N VAL A 253 -2.04 -30.59 -4.77
CA VAL A 253 -2.36 -30.24 -3.37
C VAL A 253 -3.63 -29.41 -3.32
N VAL A 254 -4.47 -29.71 -2.32
CA VAL A 254 -5.61 -28.86 -1.98
C VAL A 254 -5.09 -27.65 -1.21
N LEU A 255 -5.40 -26.47 -1.73
CA LEU A 255 -4.97 -25.19 -1.19
C LEU A 255 -6.18 -24.33 -0.81
N PHE A 256 -6.11 -23.80 0.40
CA PHE A 256 -6.91 -22.67 0.88
C PHE A 256 -5.99 -21.48 1.03
N GLY A 257 -6.44 -20.28 0.66
CA GLY A 257 -5.62 -19.10 0.90
C GLY A 257 -6.23 -17.79 0.45
N SER A 258 -5.73 -16.70 1.01
CA SER A 258 -6.04 -15.35 0.59
C SER A 258 -4.81 -14.46 0.73
N ALA A 259 -4.77 -13.42 -0.10
CA ALA A 259 -3.89 -12.29 0.12
C ALA A 259 -4.76 -11.03 0.23
N ASP A 260 -4.75 -10.43 1.40
CA ASP A 260 -5.58 -9.30 1.75
C ASP A 260 -4.82 -8.02 1.46
N TYR A 261 -5.42 -7.16 0.66
CA TYR A 261 -4.86 -5.86 0.30
C TYR A 261 -5.90 -4.77 0.45
N THR A 262 -5.43 -3.53 0.46
CA THR A 262 -6.28 -2.35 0.46
C THR A 262 -6.05 -1.57 -0.82
N LEU A 263 -7.12 -1.11 -1.45
CA LEU A 263 -7.05 -0.12 -2.50
C LEU A 263 -7.21 1.29 -1.94
N ILE A 264 -6.44 2.21 -2.50
CA ILE A 264 -6.49 3.64 -2.21
C ILE A 264 -6.64 4.42 -3.51
N ASN A 265 -7.16 5.64 -3.41
CA ASN A 265 -7.41 6.46 -4.60
C ASN A 265 -6.13 7.07 -5.17
N ASP A 266 -5.20 7.42 -4.28
CA ASP A 266 -3.95 8.11 -4.63
C ASP A 266 -2.80 7.52 -3.81
N PHE A 267 -1.75 7.09 -4.49
CA PHE A 267 -0.54 6.55 -3.86
C PHE A 267 0.20 7.61 -3.03
N ALA A 268 0.06 8.90 -3.37
CA ALA A 268 0.56 10.00 -2.55
C ALA A 268 -0.10 10.04 -1.16
N GLY A 269 -1.26 9.40 -0.98
CA GLY A 269 -1.90 9.25 0.33
C GLY A 269 -1.09 8.44 1.35
N ILE A 270 -0.14 7.62 0.89
CA ILE A 270 0.81 6.88 1.76
C ILE A 270 1.93 7.83 2.29
N GLY A 271 1.98 9.08 1.81
CA GLY A 271 2.98 10.07 2.20
C GLY A 271 4.31 9.90 1.46
N THR A 272 5.40 10.41 2.02
CA THR A 272 6.76 10.28 1.44
C THR A 272 7.31 8.84 1.52
N GLN A 273 6.55 7.91 2.12
CA GLN A 273 6.85 6.49 2.20
C GLN A 273 6.28 5.74 0.99
N GLN A 274 6.44 6.28 -0.21
CA GLN A 274 6.15 5.61 -1.48
C GLN A 274 7.15 4.46 -1.72
N ARG A 275 7.17 3.53 -0.77
CA ARG A 275 8.23 2.54 -0.66
C ARG A 275 7.87 1.30 -1.44
N HIS A 276 8.89 0.73 -2.04
CA HIS A 276 8.82 -0.57 -2.66
C HIS A 276 9.33 -1.61 -1.68
N TYR A 277 8.60 -2.71 -1.48
CA TYR A 277 9.07 -3.77 -0.60
C TYR A 277 9.80 -4.83 -1.40
N LYS A 278 10.93 -5.31 -0.90
CA LYS A 278 11.65 -6.47 -1.42
C LYS A 278 12.04 -7.39 -0.28
N MET A 279 12.04 -8.69 -0.53
CA MET A 279 12.71 -9.65 0.34
C MET A 279 13.87 -10.28 -0.41
N VAL A 280 15.08 -10.10 0.11
CA VAL A 280 16.31 -10.67 -0.44
C VAL A 280 16.85 -11.72 0.51
N GLY A 281 17.62 -12.67 0.01
CA GLY A 281 18.24 -13.66 0.86
C GLY A 281 19.27 -14.51 0.14
N ALA A 282 20.00 -15.28 0.93
CA ALA A 282 21.01 -16.21 0.48
C ALA A 282 20.91 -17.50 1.31
N GLN A 283 21.22 -18.63 0.69
CA GLN A 283 21.20 -19.93 1.33
C GLN A 283 22.53 -20.64 1.02
N GLU A 284 23.11 -21.26 2.04
CA GLU A 284 24.27 -22.13 1.94
C GLU A 284 24.00 -23.39 2.77
N PRO A 285 23.44 -24.45 2.15
CA PRO A 285 23.11 -25.70 2.84
C PRO A 285 24.32 -26.46 3.37
N ASN A 286 25.53 -26.18 2.87
CA ASN A 286 26.77 -26.87 3.23
C ASN A 286 27.85 -25.88 3.66
N ALA A 287 27.49 -24.89 4.48
CA ALA A 287 28.41 -23.88 4.96
C ALA A 287 29.50 -24.55 5.78
N THR A 288 30.76 -24.29 5.42
CA THR A 288 31.89 -24.71 6.25
C THR A 288 31.88 -23.92 7.57
N PRO A 289 32.37 -24.49 8.69
CA PRO A 289 32.44 -23.75 9.95
C PRO A 289 33.12 -22.39 9.77
N TYR A 290 32.50 -21.35 10.34
CA TYR A 290 32.93 -19.95 10.29
C TYR A 290 32.83 -19.28 8.91
N GLN A 291 32.19 -19.92 7.94
CA GLN A 291 31.91 -19.32 6.64
C GLN A 291 31.00 -18.10 6.80
N GLU A 292 31.36 -17.03 6.10
CA GLU A 292 30.54 -15.84 5.94
C GLU A 292 29.54 -16.05 4.79
N LEU A 293 28.29 -15.65 5.00
CA LEU A 293 27.25 -15.60 3.99
C LEU A 293 26.72 -14.18 3.86
N SER A 294 26.86 -13.60 2.67
CA SER A 294 26.28 -12.30 2.33
C SER A 294 24.81 -12.46 1.97
N VAL A 295 23.93 -11.99 2.84
CA VAL A 295 22.47 -12.11 2.70
C VAL A 295 21.91 -10.99 1.83
N ALA A 296 22.47 -9.79 1.97
CA ALA A 296 22.13 -8.62 1.18
C ALA A 296 23.40 -7.79 0.93
N ASP A 297 23.53 -7.26 -0.28
CA ASP A 297 24.56 -6.30 -0.67
C ASP A 297 23.95 -5.46 -1.80
N MET A 298 23.36 -4.31 -1.45
CA MET A 298 22.56 -3.54 -2.39
C MET A 298 22.68 -2.02 -2.17
N ALA A 299 22.80 -1.30 -3.29
CA ALA A 299 22.69 0.15 -3.33
C ALA A 299 21.23 0.61 -3.27
N GLY A 300 21.01 1.82 -2.74
CA GLY A 300 19.71 2.47 -2.64
C GLY A 300 19.51 3.15 -1.29
N SER A 301 18.30 3.66 -1.05
CA SER A 301 17.87 4.15 0.27
C SER A 301 16.61 3.43 0.72
N GLY A 302 16.42 3.33 2.03
CA GLY A 302 15.25 2.66 2.58
C GLY A 302 15.36 2.32 4.05
N GLN A 303 14.62 1.27 4.43
CA GLN A 303 14.52 0.77 5.79
C GLN A 303 14.45 -0.76 5.81
N VAL A 304 15.17 -1.39 6.72
CA VAL A 304 15.03 -2.82 7.03
C VAL A 304 13.72 -3.08 7.80
N GLU A 305 12.93 -4.05 7.35
CA GLU A 305 11.68 -4.49 7.98
C GLU A 305 11.90 -5.69 8.90
N SER A 306 12.62 -6.70 8.41
CA SER A 306 12.86 -7.94 9.13
C SER A 306 14.16 -8.61 8.72
N LEU A 307 14.69 -9.42 9.64
CA LEU A 307 15.78 -10.37 9.42
C LEU A 307 15.33 -11.76 9.86
N TRP A 308 15.63 -12.75 9.04
CA TRP A 308 15.35 -14.15 9.26
C TRP A 308 16.65 -14.94 9.05
N ILE A 309 16.98 -15.83 9.97
CA ILE A 309 18.11 -16.76 9.82
C ILE A 309 17.61 -18.16 10.12
N ALA A 310 17.75 -19.08 9.17
CA ALA A 310 17.54 -20.50 9.41
C ALA A 310 18.90 -21.19 9.57
N VAL A 311 19.04 -21.94 10.65
CA VAL A 311 20.19 -22.78 10.96
C VAL A 311 19.74 -24.23 10.90
N ASP A 312 20.55 -25.10 10.29
CA ASP A 312 20.41 -26.55 10.35
C ASP A 312 21.76 -27.19 10.66
N ALA A 313 21.93 -27.73 11.86
CA ALA A 313 23.17 -28.21 12.43
C ALA A 313 22.92 -29.46 13.27
N ALA A 314 23.90 -30.35 13.33
CA ALA A 314 23.78 -31.58 14.09
C ALA A 314 23.72 -31.30 15.60
N SER A 315 23.01 -32.17 16.34
CA SER A 315 22.96 -32.12 17.80
C SER A 315 24.38 -32.07 18.39
N GLY A 316 24.64 -31.04 19.22
CA GLY A 316 25.96 -30.78 19.82
C GLY A 316 26.76 -29.65 19.15
N ASP A 317 26.41 -29.23 17.93
CA ASP A 317 27.11 -28.17 17.19
C ASP A 317 26.63 -26.76 17.56
N THR A 318 26.41 -26.52 18.84
CA THR A 318 25.94 -25.22 19.39
C THR A 318 26.82 -24.02 19.04
N GLY A 319 28.09 -24.24 18.68
CA GLY A 319 28.97 -23.19 18.21
C GLY A 319 28.51 -22.50 16.91
N VAL A 320 27.58 -23.09 16.16
CA VAL A 320 27.00 -22.42 14.98
C VAL A 320 26.27 -21.13 15.36
N LEU A 321 25.70 -21.07 16.57
CA LEU A 321 24.98 -19.91 17.05
C LEU A 321 25.90 -18.78 17.52
N GLU A 322 27.21 -19.01 17.66
CA GLU A 322 28.18 -17.95 17.98
C GLU A 322 28.45 -17.04 16.77
N GLY A 323 27.87 -17.34 15.61
CA GLY A 323 28.04 -16.54 14.42
C GLY A 323 27.42 -15.17 14.58
N ASN A 324 28.22 -14.12 14.44
CA ASN A 324 27.72 -12.75 14.44
C ASN A 324 26.75 -12.52 13.28
N VAL A 325 25.85 -11.56 13.47
CA VAL A 325 25.14 -10.90 12.39
C VAL A 325 25.73 -9.50 12.27
N GLU A 326 26.10 -9.09 11.07
CA GLU A 326 26.69 -7.78 10.82
C GLU A 326 25.88 -7.03 9.77
N ILE A 327 25.54 -5.77 10.05
CA ILE A 327 24.82 -4.88 9.16
C ILE A 327 25.66 -3.61 8.95
N TYR A 328 26.00 -3.36 7.70
CA TYR A 328 26.78 -2.22 7.24
C TYR A 328 25.86 -1.23 6.52
N ILE A 329 25.82 0.01 7.00
CA ILE A 329 24.98 1.09 6.50
C ILE A 329 25.82 2.09 5.71
N ASP A 330 25.35 2.48 4.54
CA ASP A 330 25.90 3.57 3.71
C ASP A 330 27.39 3.41 3.35
N GLY A 331 27.81 2.18 3.11
CA GLY A 331 29.16 1.85 2.62
C GLY A 331 30.25 1.98 3.69
N GLU A 332 29.87 1.94 4.96
CA GLU A 332 30.81 2.00 6.07
C GLU A 332 31.83 0.85 6.06
N ALA A 333 33.02 1.12 6.62
CA ALA A 333 34.11 0.15 6.67
C ALA A 333 33.97 -0.90 7.79
N TYR A 334 33.15 -0.61 8.80
CA TYR A 334 32.88 -1.47 9.95
C TYR A 334 31.37 -1.46 10.22
N PRO A 335 30.75 -2.57 10.64
CA PRO A 335 29.31 -2.61 10.84
C PRO A 335 28.93 -1.74 12.03
N SER A 336 28.00 -0.81 11.82
CA SER A 336 27.42 0.01 12.89
C SER A 336 26.37 -0.75 13.72
N TRP A 337 25.82 -1.83 13.16
CA TRP A 337 24.99 -2.78 13.88
C TRP A 337 25.60 -4.17 13.75
N HIS A 338 25.91 -4.78 14.88
CA HIS A 338 26.39 -6.16 14.94
C HIS A 338 25.92 -6.85 16.22
N SER A 339 25.77 -8.17 16.17
CA SER A 339 25.52 -9.00 17.34
C SER A 339 26.79 -9.67 17.83
N SER A 340 26.75 -10.21 19.05
CA SER A 340 27.80 -11.08 19.63
C SER A 340 27.59 -12.57 19.35
N GLY A 341 26.50 -12.90 18.68
CA GLY A 341 26.06 -14.25 18.34
C GLY A 341 24.74 -14.19 17.58
N THR A 342 24.34 -15.29 16.97
CA THR A 342 23.08 -15.43 16.25
C THR A 342 21.93 -15.29 17.22
N GLU A 343 21.93 -16.00 18.36
CA GLU A 343 20.85 -15.91 19.35
C GLU A 343 20.69 -14.49 19.92
N ASP A 344 21.81 -13.79 20.09
CA ASP A 344 21.84 -12.43 20.63
C ASP A 344 21.19 -11.44 19.67
N ALA A 345 21.38 -11.63 18.35
CA ALA A 345 20.71 -10.83 17.32
C ALA A 345 19.17 -10.89 17.43
N PHE A 346 18.65 -11.98 18.00
CA PHE A 346 17.22 -12.27 18.14
C PHE A 346 16.71 -12.14 19.58
N ASN A 347 17.38 -11.32 20.40
CA ASN A 347 17.03 -11.06 21.81
C ASN A 347 17.03 -12.31 22.71
N GLY A 348 17.81 -13.31 22.33
CA GLY A 348 18.13 -14.45 23.17
C GLY A 348 19.36 -14.21 24.03
N GLY A 349 20.02 -15.32 24.35
CA GLY A 349 21.32 -15.37 24.99
C GLY A 349 21.61 -16.77 25.50
N TRP A 350 22.88 -17.12 25.61
CA TRP A 350 23.33 -18.44 26.06
C TRP A 350 22.66 -19.57 25.26
N TYR A 351 22.71 -19.47 23.92
CA TYR A 351 22.11 -20.43 22.98
C TYR A 351 20.59 -20.61 23.10
N ASN A 352 19.88 -19.70 23.77
CA ASN A 352 18.44 -19.80 23.97
C ASN A 352 17.73 -18.54 23.46
N VAL A 353 16.66 -18.75 22.66
CA VAL A 353 15.82 -17.68 22.11
C VAL A 353 14.36 -17.98 22.46
N PRO A 354 13.53 -16.97 22.83
CA PRO A 354 12.11 -17.16 23.09
C PRO A 354 11.36 -17.73 21.88
N VAL A 355 10.65 -18.85 22.08
CA VAL A 355 9.69 -19.37 21.10
C VAL A 355 8.52 -18.41 20.99
N SER A 356 8.11 -18.07 19.76
CA SER A 356 7.00 -17.12 19.51
C SER A 356 7.23 -15.72 20.11
N GLY A 357 8.49 -15.31 20.27
CA GLY A 357 8.84 -13.98 20.78
C GLY A 357 8.46 -12.84 19.82
N TYR A 358 8.29 -11.62 20.34
CA TYR A 358 8.08 -10.41 19.55
C TYR A 358 8.72 -9.22 20.27
N PRO A 359 9.48 -8.32 19.59
CA PRO A 359 9.67 -8.25 18.13
C PRO A 359 10.71 -9.24 17.57
N ALA A 360 11.37 -10.04 18.41
CA ALA A 360 12.31 -11.07 17.99
C ALA A 360 12.06 -12.39 18.73
N GLY A 361 12.43 -13.49 18.10
CA GLY A 361 12.26 -14.83 18.66
C GLY A 361 12.69 -15.92 17.69
N ARG A 362 12.23 -17.13 17.96
CA ARG A 362 12.40 -18.28 17.06
C ARG A 362 11.08 -19.03 16.81
N ALA A 363 11.08 -19.82 15.76
CA ALA A 363 10.03 -20.80 15.48
C ALA A 363 9.99 -21.89 16.58
N SER A 364 8.95 -22.73 16.58
CA SER A 364 8.76 -23.76 17.62
C SER A 364 9.89 -24.79 17.63
N ASP A 365 10.05 -25.43 18.77
CA ASP A 365 11.04 -26.47 19.00
C ASP A 365 10.72 -27.79 18.26
N GLY A 366 11.70 -28.25 17.48
CA GLY A 366 12.12 -29.65 17.53
C GLY A 366 13.04 -29.84 18.75
N THR A 367 13.20 -31.08 19.22
CA THR A 367 13.78 -31.46 20.52
C THR A 367 15.24 -31.03 20.81
N ASP A 368 15.90 -30.27 19.94
CA ASP A 368 17.37 -30.14 19.89
C ASP A 368 17.85 -28.67 20.00
N GLY A 369 17.40 -27.96 21.03
CA GLY A 369 18.17 -26.90 21.69
C GLY A 369 18.67 -25.68 20.90
N GLY A 370 18.29 -25.48 19.64
CA GLY A 370 18.80 -24.34 18.84
C GLY A 370 19.19 -24.69 17.40
N LEU A 371 19.32 -25.98 17.07
CA LEU A 371 20.24 -26.39 16.00
C LEU A 371 19.58 -26.72 14.67
N SER A 372 18.26 -26.90 14.62
CA SER A 372 17.51 -26.84 13.38
C SER A 372 16.36 -25.87 13.60
N MET A 373 16.52 -24.57 13.29
CA MET A 373 15.44 -23.58 13.43
C MET A 373 15.63 -22.26 12.70
N THR A 374 14.52 -21.57 12.47
CA THR A 374 14.43 -20.20 12.02
C THR A 374 14.32 -19.26 13.21
N TYR A 375 15.24 -18.32 13.26
CA TYR A 375 15.25 -17.14 14.10
C TYR A 375 14.74 -15.95 13.31
N TYR A 376 14.04 -15.04 13.97
CA TYR A 376 13.44 -13.87 13.32
C TYR A 376 13.43 -12.63 14.20
N ARG A 377 13.57 -11.47 13.56
CA ARG A 377 13.45 -10.15 14.19
C ARG A 377 12.75 -9.19 13.23
N PHE A 378 11.84 -8.40 13.78
CA PHE A 378 11.18 -7.30 13.07
C PHE A 378 11.70 -5.96 13.59
N PHE A 379 12.27 -5.14 12.70
CA PHE A 379 12.80 -3.81 13.01
C PHE A 379 11.70 -2.74 12.88
N ILE A 380 10.61 -2.92 13.64
CA ILE A 380 9.45 -2.02 13.61
C ILE A 380 9.57 -0.96 14.71
N ASP A 381 9.89 -1.40 15.93
CA ASP A 381 10.05 -0.51 17.08
C ASP A 381 11.45 0.14 17.12
N ASP A 382 12.42 -0.46 16.43
CA ASP A 382 13.82 -0.06 16.33
C ASP A 382 14.33 -0.08 14.86
N PRO A 383 13.75 0.75 13.98
CA PRO A 383 14.02 0.69 12.55
C PRO A 383 15.48 1.01 12.17
N LEU A 384 16.04 0.24 11.24
CA LEU A 384 17.34 0.48 10.63
C LEU A 384 17.15 1.13 9.25
N PHE A 385 17.65 2.36 9.09
CA PHE A 385 17.57 3.13 7.85
C PHE A 385 18.92 3.17 7.12
N PHE A 386 18.86 3.32 5.79
CA PHE A 386 20.04 3.53 4.95
C PHE A 386 19.72 4.52 3.81
N SER A 387 20.71 5.27 3.34
CA SER A 387 20.55 6.34 2.34
C SER A 387 21.24 6.05 1.01
N SER A 388 22.22 5.15 0.98
CA SER A 388 23.00 4.83 -0.22
C SER A 388 23.31 3.33 -0.37
N HIS A 389 23.44 2.58 0.73
CA HIS A 389 23.80 1.18 0.66
C HIS A 389 23.41 0.40 1.92
N ILE A 390 23.05 -0.87 1.77
CA ILE A 390 22.88 -1.81 2.88
C ILE A 390 23.60 -3.13 2.54
N LYS A 391 24.41 -3.61 3.48
CA LYS A 391 25.03 -4.94 3.42
C LYS A 391 24.77 -5.70 4.71
N VAL A 392 24.34 -6.96 4.60
CA VAL A 392 24.01 -7.84 5.72
C VAL A 392 24.79 -9.14 5.58
N LEU A 393 25.58 -9.47 6.61
CA LEU A 393 26.38 -10.68 6.70
C LEU A 393 25.93 -11.53 7.89
N ILE A 394 25.98 -12.84 7.71
CA ILE A 394 25.77 -13.82 8.77
C ILE A 394 26.91 -14.85 8.73
N HIS A 395 27.26 -15.43 9.88
CA HIS A 395 28.39 -16.34 9.99
C HIS A 395 27.96 -17.72 10.50
N ALA A 396 28.55 -18.79 9.96
CA ALA A 396 28.35 -20.16 10.41
C ALA A 396 29.16 -20.46 11.69
N GLY A 397 28.87 -19.74 12.78
CA GLY A 397 29.65 -19.75 14.01
C GLY A 397 30.84 -18.79 13.99
N GLN A 398 31.57 -18.70 15.10
CA GLN A 398 32.71 -17.80 15.27
C GLN A 398 33.96 -18.53 15.78
N GLN A 399 35.14 -18.16 15.25
CA GLN A 399 36.39 -18.81 15.64
C GLN A 399 36.68 -18.63 17.14
N ASN A 400 37.06 -19.72 17.79
CA ASN A 400 37.36 -19.79 19.23
C ASN A 400 36.14 -19.51 20.14
N GLN A 401 34.92 -19.58 19.61
CA GLN A 401 33.68 -19.47 20.36
C GLN A 401 32.77 -20.66 19.99
N GLY A 402 32.53 -21.55 20.96
CA GLY A 402 31.76 -22.77 20.74
C GLY A 402 32.50 -23.87 19.94
N THR A 403 31.87 -25.04 19.86
CA THR A 403 32.38 -26.19 19.07
C THR A 403 31.40 -26.49 17.94
N ILE A 404 31.94 -26.67 16.73
CA ILE A 404 31.24 -27.22 15.57
C ILE A 404 32.05 -28.45 15.14
N SER A 405 31.51 -29.63 15.38
CA SER A 405 32.14 -30.91 15.08
C SER A 405 31.82 -31.39 13.66
N SER A 406 30.67 -30.99 13.12
CA SER A 406 30.30 -31.29 11.73
C SER A 406 31.20 -30.54 10.75
N GLY A 407 31.46 -31.19 9.61
CA GLY A 407 32.23 -30.56 8.52
C GLY A 407 31.47 -29.44 7.82
N THR A 408 30.14 -29.42 7.92
CA THR A 408 29.25 -28.42 7.34
C THR A 408 28.01 -28.21 8.22
N VAL A 409 27.37 -27.04 8.06
CA VAL A 409 26.07 -26.68 8.63
C VAL A 409 25.21 -26.03 7.53
N GLY A 410 23.89 -26.13 7.64
CA GLY A 410 22.96 -25.37 6.82
C GLY A 410 22.76 -23.97 7.39
N LEU A 411 22.93 -22.96 6.54
CA LEU A 411 22.74 -21.55 6.92
C LEU A 411 21.96 -20.83 5.82
N SER A 412 20.84 -20.21 6.18
CA SER A 412 20.06 -19.36 5.26
C SER A 412 19.71 -18.04 5.93
N GLY A 413 19.78 -16.95 5.18
CA GLY A 413 19.41 -15.63 5.65
C GLY A 413 18.43 -14.96 4.70
N PHE A 414 17.48 -14.21 5.24
CA PHE A 414 16.57 -13.37 4.46
C PHE A 414 16.34 -12.02 5.14
N VAL A 415 16.27 -10.95 4.36
CA VAL A 415 16.03 -9.59 4.84
C VAL A 415 14.85 -8.99 4.08
N GLY A 416 13.82 -8.57 4.81
CA GLY A 416 12.73 -7.74 4.28
C GLY A 416 13.15 -6.27 4.30
N ILE A 417 13.00 -5.56 3.18
CA ILE A 417 13.47 -4.18 3.00
C ILE A 417 12.38 -3.36 2.30
N TRP A 418 12.10 -2.16 2.82
CA TRP A 418 11.36 -1.14 2.09
C TRP A 418 12.33 -0.12 1.49
N THR A 419 12.38 0.01 0.17
CA THR A 419 13.23 0.98 -0.55
C THR A 419 12.44 2.23 -0.93
N ASP A 420 13.07 3.41 -0.96
CA ASP A 420 12.38 4.69 -1.23
C ASP A 420 12.20 4.99 -2.74
N ASN A 421 12.82 4.21 -3.62
CA ASN A 421 12.68 4.36 -5.07
C ASN A 421 11.80 3.24 -5.62
N PRO A 422 10.50 3.49 -5.86
CA PRO A 422 9.65 2.49 -6.49
C PRO A 422 10.08 2.29 -7.94
N ALA A 423 10.03 1.03 -8.40
CA ALA A 423 10.29 0.71 -9.79
C ALA A 423 9.37 1.48 -10.75
N ALA A 424 9.88 1.70 -11.96
CA ALA A 424 9.11 2.33 -13.02
C ALA A 424 7.89 1.45 -13.34
N ILE A 425 6.72 2.06 -13.30
CA ILE A 425 5.44 1.43 -13.61
C ILE A 425 5.45 1.01 -15.09
N ASN A 426 5.30 -0.28 -15.39
CA ASN A 426 5.22 -0.79 -16.77
C ASN A 426 3.96 -1.64 -17.05
N TYR A 427 2.90 -1.49 -16.27
CA TYR A 427 1.72 -2.34 -16.43
C TYR A 427 0.94 -2.10 -17.74
N ARG A 428 0.38 -3.18 -18.30
CA ARG A 428 -0.58 -3.13 -19.41
C ARG A 428 -2.01 -3.20 -18.88
N ALA A 429 -2.80 -2.15 -19.07
CA ALA A 429 -4.20 -2.10 -18.64
C ALA A 429 -5.17 -2.41 -19.77
N VAL A 430 -6.42 -2.68 -19.40
CA VAL A 430 -7.53 -2.58 -20.36
C VAL A 430 -7.71 -1.11 -20.72
N ASP A 431 -7.63 -0.77 -22.00
CA ASP A 431 -7.87 0.60 -22.45
C ASP A 431 -9.36 0.90 -22.44
N SER A 432 -9.84 1.37 -21.29
CA SER A 432 -11.25 1.79 -21.14
C SER A 432 -11.60 3.07 -21.91
N THR A 433 -10.60 3.80 -22.43
CA THR A 433 -10.81 5.05 -23.19
C THR A 433 -10.90 4.81 -24.70
N SER A 434 -10.30 3.73 -25.18
CA SER A 434 -10.43 3.28 -26.57
C SER A 434 -11.84 2.75 -26.87
N ALA A 435 -12.26 2.92 -28.13
CA ALA A 435 -13.45 2.24 -28.63
C ALA A 435 -13.25 0.72 -28.55
N ALA A 436 -14.25 0.01 -28.06
CA ALA A 436 -14.23 -1.45 -28.05
C ALA A 436 -14.16 -1.99 -29.50
N LEU A 437 -13.39 -3.05 -29.71
CA LEU A 437 -13.35 -3.77 -30.99
C LEU A 437 -14.67 -4.48 -31.25
N LEU A 438 -15.32 -4.91 -30.16
CA LEU A 438 -16.68 -5.41 -30.14
C LEU A 438 -17.37 -4.91 -28.86
N ASP A 439 -18.57 -4.39 -29.00
CA ASP A 439 -19.47 -4.07 -27.88
C ASP A 439 -20.88 -4.57 -28.22
N ASP A 440 -21.06 -5.90 -28.11
CA ASP A 440 -22.30 -6.55 -28.49
C ASP A 440 -23.22 -6.66 -27.26
N GLN A 441 -24.16 -5.73 -27.16
CA GLN A 441 -25.16 -5.67 -26.09
C GLN A 441 -26.40 -6.56 -26.39
N PHE A 442 -26.28 -7.46 -27.39
CA PHE A 442 -27.32 -8.40 -27.80
C PHE A 442 -28.69 -7.75 -28.10
N THR A 443 -28.65 -6.56 -28.70
CA THR A 443 -29.84 -5.76 -29.05
C THR A 443 -30.53 -6.21 -30.34
N ASP A 444 -30.17 -7.36 -30.88
CA ASP A 444 -30.81 -7.91 -32.08
C ASP A 444 -32.27 -8.29 -31.78
N ALA A 445 -33.16 -8.19 -32.78
CA ALA A 445 -34.57 -8.49 -32.61
C ALA A 445 -34.78 -9.90 -32.02
N ALA A 446 -35.81 -10.04 -31.17
CA ALA A 446 -36.09 -11.30 -30.52
C ALA A 446 -36.31 -12.44 -31.52
N GLY A 447 -35.62 -13.57 -31.34
CA GLY A 447 -35.65 -14.71 -32.25
C GLY A 447 -34.28 -15.33 -32.51
N ALA A 448 -34.15 -16.00 -33.67
CA ALA A 448 -32.88 -16.62 -34.06
C ALA A 448 -31.78 -15.57 -34.24
N LEU A 449 -30.56 -15.90 -33.82
CA LEU A 449 -29.41 -15.00 -33.99
C LEU A 449 -29.10 -14.77 -35.47
N ASP A 450 -28.61 -13.57 -35.78
CA ASP A 450 -28.20 -13.19 -37.13
C ASP A 450 -26.98 -14.03 -37.60
N ASN A 451 -27.19 -14.83 -38.64
CA ASN A 451 -26.16 -15.69 -39.24
C ASN A 451 -24.98 -14.91 -39.85
N ALA A 452 -25.15 -13.60 -40.12
CA ALA A 452 -24.03 -12.74 -40.52
C ALA A 452 -23.09 -12.46 -39.35
N LYS A 453 -23.64 -12.31 -38.13
CA LYS A 453 -22.88 -11.97 -36.92
C LYS A 453 -22.38 -13.19 -36.16
N TRP A 454 -23.12 -14.29 -36.22
CA TRP A 454 -22.91 -15.46 -35.38
C TRP A 454 -22.66 -16.72 -36.20
N ASN A 455 -21.79 -17.59 -35.70
CA ASN A 455 -21.69 -18.97 -36.15
C ASN A 455 -22.25 -19.91 -35.09
N GLN A 456 -23.03 -20.89 -35.54
CA GLN A 456 -23.68 -21.90 -34.70
C GLN A 456 -23.54 -23.27 -35.38
N VAL A 457 -23.67 -24.35 -34.62
CA VAL A 457 -23.71 -25.69 -35.20
C VAL A 457 -24.95 -25.82 -36.09
N GLY A 458 -24.76 -26.21 -37.34
CA GLY A 458 -25.83 -26.28 -38.33
C GLY A 458 -26.91 -27.31 -37.98
N GLY A 459 -28.18 -26.97 -38.24
CA GLY A 459 -29.32 -27.87 -38.08
C GLY A 459 -30.09 -27.74 -36.76
N VAL A 460 -29.64 -26.89 -35.82
CA VAL A 460 -30.31 -26.61 -34.53
C VAL A 460 -30.22 -25.11 -34.24
N THR A 461 -31.30 -24.48 -33.77
CA THR A 461 -31.22 -23.12 -33.21
C THR A 461 -30.65 -23.25 -31.80
N GLN A 462 -29.41 -22.80 -31.59
CA GLN A 462 -28.69 -23.05 -30.35
C GLN A 462 -28.84 -21.91 -29.34
N GLY A 463 -28.91 -20.66 -29.82
CA GLY A 463 -29.23 -19.49 -29.00
C GLY A 463 -30.29 -18.61 -29.65
N GLN A 464 -30.98 -17.84 -28.82
CA GLN A 464 -32.00 -16.89 -29.24
C GLN A 464 -31.74 -15.53 -28.61
N SER A 465 -31.86 -14.47 -29.42
CA SER A 465 -31.90 -13.12 -28.87
C SER A 465 -33.26 -12.88 -28.20
N SER A 466 -33.25 -12.19 -27.06
CA SER A 466 -34.44 -11.64 -26.42
C SER A 466 -34.63 -10.14 -26.71
N GLY A 467 -33.68 -9.50 -27.39
CA GLY A 467 -33.59 -8.04 -27.55
C GLY A 467 -32.68 -7.35 -26.53
N SER A 468 -32.24 -8.07 -25.50
CA SER A 468 -31.26 -7.57 -24.52
C SER A 468 -30.36 -8.66 -23.94
N THR A 469 -30.60 -9.92 -24.28
CA THR A 469 -29.79 -11.07 -23.85
C THR A 469 -29.74 -12.10 -24.98
N ILE A 470 -28.73 -12.96 -24.97
CA ILE A 470 -28.79 -14.25 -25.65
C ILE A 470 -29.23 -15.28 -24.62
N THR A 471 -30.35 -15.95 -24.89
CA THR A 471 -30.86 -17.07 -24.11
C THR A 471 -30.53 -18.37 -24.80
N VAL A 472 -29.99 -19.31 -24.03
CA VAL A 472 -29.84 -20.71 -24.40
C VAL A 472 -30.78 -21.51 -23.52
N ALA A 473 -31.74 -22.20 -24.14
CA ALA A 473 -32.68 -23.05 -23.41
C ALA A 473 -32.07 -24.42 -23.13
N TYR A 474 -32.35 -24.98 -21.95
CA TYR A 474 -32.09 -26.38 -21.64
C TYR A 474 -33.38 -27.18 -21.86
N ASP A 475 -33.31 -28.22 -22.69
CA ASP A 475 -34.48 -29.03 -23.02
C ASP A 475 -34.75 -30.19 -22.04
N GLY A 476 -33.89 -30.38 -21.03
CA GLY A 476 -34.05 -31.39 -19.98
C GLY A 476 -33.92 -32.85 -20.44
N THR A 477 -33.66 -33.11 -21.72
CA THR A 477 -33.75 -34.46 -22.31
C THR A 477 -32.55 -34.86 -23.14
N SER A 478 -31.73 -33.91 -23.60
CA SER A 478 -30.52 -34.21 -24.37
C SER A 478 -29.29 -34.36 -23.46
N MET A 479 -28.92 -35.61 -23.16
CA MET A 479 -27.54 -35.92 -22.77
C MET A 479 -26.62 -35.47 -23.91
N GLY A 480 -26.00 -34.29 -23.78
CA GLY A 480 -25.06 -33.75 -24.78
C GLY A 480 -25.49 -32.47 -25.50
N GLN A 481 -26.29 -31.58 -24.88
CA GLN A 481 -26.65 -30.30 -25.47
C GLN A 481 -25.46 -29.31 -25.53
N ASP A 482 -24.54 -29.54 -26.45
CA ASP A 482 -23.40 -28.65 -26.69
C ASP A 482 -23.82 -27.41 -27.50
N VAL A 483 -24.12 -26.32 -26.82
CA VAL A 483 -24.44 -25.02 -27.42
C VAL A 483 -23.21 -24.12 -27.37
N ARG A 484 -22.72 -23.77 -28.55
CA ARG A 484 -21.55 -22.92 -28.71
C ARG A 484 -21.79 -21.94 -29.85
N ILE A 485 -21.73 -20.66 -29.52
CA ILE A 485 -22.08 -19.59 -30.43
C ILE A 485 -20.85 -18.70 -30.60
N ALA A 486 -20.22 -18.77 -31.76
CA ALA A 486 -19.00 -18.05 -32.08
C ALA A 486 -19.32 -16.69 -32.72
N ARG A 487 -18.62 -15.63 -32.33
CA ARG A 487 -18.75 -14.33 -32.98
C ARG A 487 -17.91 -14.27 -34.27
N LYS A 488 -18.49 -13.75 -35.35
CA LYS A 488 -17.82 -13.55 -36.65
C LYS A 488 -17.31 -12.12 -36.84
N GLU A 489 -16.39 -11.95 -37.78
CA GLU A 489 -15.96 -10.64 -38.33
C GLU A 489 -15.38 -9.65 -37.31
N VAL A 490 -14.67 -10.16 -36.30
CA VAL A 490 -13.92 -9.31 -35.35
C VAL A 490 -12.43 -9.62 -35.47
N ASP A 491 -11.65 -8.64 -35.92
CA ASP A 491 -10.20 -8.75 -36.00
C ASP A 491 -9.59 -8.54 -34.60
N LEU A 492 -9.11 -9.64 -34.00
CA LEU A 492 -8.47 -9.60 -32.69
C LEU A 492 -6.98 -9.24 -32.81
N PRO A 493 -6.48 -8.26 -32.04
CA PRO A 493 -5.05 -8.01 -31.92
C PRO A 493 -4.35 -9.13 -31.13
N VAL A 494 -3.03 -9.06 -31.06
CA VAL A 494 -2.22 -10.00 -30.24
C VAL A 494 -2.60 -9.91 -28.76
N ASP A 495 -2.88 -8.69 -28.28
CA ASP A 495 -3.24 -8.41 -26.89
C ASP A 495 -4.65 -7.82 -26.81
N TYR A 496 -5.57 -8.52 -26.14
CA TYR A 496 -6.95 -8.09 -26.01
C TYR A 496 -7.57 -8.54 -24.69
N TRP A 497 -8.60 -7.81 -24.28
CA TRP A 497 -9.49 -8.15 -23.20
C TRP A 497 -10.82 -8.64 -23.76
N LEU A 498 -11.30 -9.79 -23.29
CA LEU A 498 -12.58 -10.38 -23.67
C LEU A 498 -13.42 -10.57 -22.40
N GLU A 499 -14.67 -10.12 -22.40
CA GLU A 499 -15.57 -10.30 -21.26
C GLU A 499 -17.02 -10.56 -21.67
N THR A 500 -17.76 -11.20 -20.75
CA THR A 500 -19.20 -11.36 -20.82
C THR A 500 -19.80 -11.33 -19.42
N LYS A 501 -21.11 -11.15 -19.37
CA LYS A 501 -21.93 -11.30 -18.17
C LYS A 501 -22.95 -12.39 -18.44
N LEU A 502 -23.01 -13.38 -17.55
CA LEU A 502 -23.84 -14.57 -17.71
C LEU A 502 -24.54 -14.99 -16.42
N ARG A 503 -25.56 -15.83 -16.57
CA ARG A 503 -26.20 -16.56 -15.47
C ARG A 503 -26.68 -17.93 -15.93
N ILE A 504 -26.72 -18.88 -15.00
CA ILE A 504 -27.43 -20.16 -15.17
C ILE A 504 -28.87 -19.94 -14.69
N THR A 505 -29.84 -20.24 -15.55
CA THR A 505 -31.27 -19.97 -15.33
C THR A 505 -32.02 -21.17 -14.77
N ASP A 506 -31.52 -22.38 -15.03
CA ASP A 506 -32.04 -23.65 -14.56
C ASP A 506 -30.93 -24.40 -13.82
N ALA A 507 -31.16 -24.65 -12.54
CA ALA A 507 -30.19 -25.28 -11.64
C ALA A 507 -30.72 -26.63 -11.15
N THR A 508 -31.23 -27.43 -12.08
CA THR A 508 -31.99 -28.64 -11.81
C THR A 508 -31.12 -29.83 -11.43
N HIS A 509 -29.83 -29.82 -11.81
CA HIS A 509 -28.86 -30.84 -11.43
C HIS A 509 -27.43 -30.29 -11.33
N ASP A 510 -26.51 -31.07 -10.78
CA ASP A 510 -25.11 -30.68 -10.63
C ASP A 510 -24.37 -30.83 -11.98
N GLY A 511 -23.28 -30.08 -12.16
CA GLY A 511 -22.48 -30.06 -13.38
C GLY A 511 -23.02 -29.17 -14.50
N GLN A 512 -24.01 -28.32 -14.20
CA GLN A 512 -24.52 -27.31 -15.13
C GLN A 512 -23.50 -26.17 -15.29
N GLU A 513 -23.18 -25.80 -16.53
CA GLU A 513 -22.14 -24.81 -16.84
C GLU A 513 -22.50 -23.83 -17.96
N ALA A 514 -22.03 -22.60 -17.84
CA ALA A 514 -22.12 -21.57 -18.87
C ALA A 514 -20.77 -20.85 -19.02
N SER A 515 -20.36 -20.58 -20.27
CA SER A 515 -18.96 -20.36 -20.63
C SER A 515 -18.76 -19.13 -21.49
N LEU A 516 -17.70 -18.38 -21.17
CA LEU A 516 -16.98 -17.52 -22.11
C LEU A 516 -15.87 -18.33 -22.76
N ILE A 517 -15.76 -18.22 -24.08
CA ILE A 517 -14.89 -19.08 -24.87
C ILE A 517 -13.93 -18.23 -25.68
N ALA A 518 -12.65 -18.61 -25.72
CA ALA A 518 -11.61 -17.92 -26.48
C ALA A 518 -10.59 -18.91 -27.06
N LYS A 519 -9.74 -18.40 -27.95
CA LYS A 519 -8.66 -19.17 -28.59
C LYS A 519 -9.16 -20.42 -29.34
N GLY A 520 -10.41 -20.43 -29.76
CA GLY A 520 -11.00 -21.48 -30.58
C GLY A 520 -10.57 -21.41 -32.04
N ASN A 521 -10.71 -22.51 -32.77
CA ASN A 521 -10.54 -22.48 -34.21
C ASN A 521 -11.60 -21.57 -34.82
N SER A 522 -11.19 -20.61 -35.66
CA SER A 522 -12.13 -19.77 -36.41
C SER A 522 -12.23 -20.28 -37.84
N PRO A 523 -13.42 -20.29 -38.47
CA PRO A 523 -14.71 -19.83 -37.95
C PRO A 523 -15.50 -20.89 -37.16
N ASP A 524 -14.89 -22.00 -36.73
CA ASP A 524 -15.59 -23.18 -36.17
C ASP A 524 -16.35 -22.89 -34.85
N PRO A 525 -17.66 -23.17 -34.75
CA PRO A 525 -18.39 -23.11 -33.48
C PRO A 525 -18.01 -24.25 -32.53
N TYR A 526 -17.28 -25.26 -32.99
CA TYR A 526 -16.83 -26.38 -32.17
C TYR A 526 -15.61 -26.01 -31.32
N PHE A 527 -15.88 -25.46 -30.15
CA PHE A 527 -14.88 -25.08 -29.15
C PHE A 527 -14.43 -26.22 -28.22
N GLY A 528 -14.57 -27.48 -28.62
CA GLY A 528 -14.29 -28.62 -27.74
C GLY A 528 -12.86 -28.61 -27.18
N SER A 529 -11.90 -28.06 -27.94
CA SER A 529 -10.51 -27.92 -27.55
C SER A 529 -10.05 -26.46 -27.36
N ALA A 530 -10.97 -25.54 -27.08
CA ALA A 530 -10.68 -24.11 -26.87
C ALA A 530 -10.35 -23.78 -25.39
N VAL A 531 -10.10 -22.50 -25.09
CA VAL A 531 -10.06 -21.99 -23.72
C VAL A 531 -11.46 -21.62 -23.27
N HIS A 532 -11.86 -22.07 -22.08
CA HIS A 532 -13.16 -21.78 -21.48
C HIS A 532 -12.98 -21.15 -20.09
N VAL A 533 -13.67 -20.05 -19.83
CA VAL A 533 -13.93 -19.53 -18.47
C VAL A 533 -15.41 -19.79 -18.18
N GLN A 534 -15.73 -20.51 -17.12
CA GLN A 534 -17.04 -21.13 -16.95
C GLN A 534 -17.61 -20.85 -15.56
N LEU A 535 -18.86 -20.40 -15.49
CA LEU A 535 -19.68 -20.52 -14.27
C LEU A 535 -20.20 -21.94 -14.19
N VAL A 536 -19.94 -22.64 -13.09
CA VAL A 536 -20.35 -24.04 -12.91
C VAL A 536 -21.08 -24.22 -11.57
N ARG A 537 -22.21 -24.92 -11.61
CA ARG A 537 -22.92 -25.41 -10.42
C ARG A 537 -22.41 -26.79 -10.04
N PHE A 538 -21.62 -26.90 -8.98
CA PHE A 538 -21.23 -28.20 -8.41
C PHE A 538 -22.26 -28.76 -7.43
N GLY A 539 -23.05 -27.88 -6.83
CA GLY A 539 -24.12 -28.22 -5.89
C GLY A 539 -24.98 -26.99 -5.62
N GLN A 540 -26.11 -27.18 -4.95
CA GLN A 540 -27.02 -26.07 -4.61
C GLN A 540 -26.32 -24.91 -3.90
N HIS A 541 -25.35 -25.23 -3.03
CA HIS A 541 -24.57 -24.27 -2.24
C HIS A 541 -23.09 -24.25 -2.64
N ASN A 542 -22.74 -24.82 -3.79
CA ASN A 542 -21.36 -24.89 -4.26
C ASN A 542 -21.29 -24.48 -5.72
N TRP A 543 -20.84 -23.25 -5.94
CA TRP A 543 -20.70 -22.64 -7.25
C TRP A 543 -19.24 -22.27 -7.46
N VAL A 544 -18.73 -22.47 -8.66
CA VAL A 544 -17.34 -22.13 -8.99
C VAL A 544 -17.27 -21.34 -10.28
N ILE A 545 -16.16 -20.61 -10.43
CA ILE A 545 -15.62 -20.32 -11.75
C ILE A 545 -14.53 -21.34 -12.06
N ARG A 546 -14.72 -22.09 -13.14
CA ARG A 546 -13.76 -23.05 -13.68
C ARG A 546 -13.12 -22.48 -14.93
N VAL A 547 -11.81 -22.63 -15.06
CA VAL A 547 -11.06 -22.31 -16.26
C VAL A 547 -10.52 -23.60 -16.86
N ARG A 548 -10.79 -23.83 -18.15
CA ARG A 548 -10.24 -24.92 -18.93
C ARG A 548 -9.41 -24.40 -20.10
N ASP A 549 -8.32 -25.09 -20.38
CA ASP A 549 -7.58 -24.96 -21.63
C ASP A 549 -7.59 -26.34 -22.27
N ASP A 550 -8.31 -26.48 -23.38
CA ASP A 550 -8.67 -27.79 -23.91
C ASP A 550 -9.52 -28.58 -22.90
N PHE A 551 -9.16 -29.84 -22.64
CA PHE A 551 -9.79 -30.66 -21.61
C PHE A 551 -9.14 -30.52 -20.23
N ASP A 552 -8.08 -29.72 -20.10
CA ASP A 552 -7.36 -29.57 -18.85
C ASP A 552 -8.02 -28.51 -17.96
N GLU A 553 -8.36 -28.90 -16.73
CA GLU A 553 -8.75 -27.96 -15.67
C GLU A 553 -7.51 -27.15 -15.27
N VAL A 554 -7.53 -25.83 -15.51
CA VAL A 554 -6.41 -24.92 -15.22
C VAL A 554 -6.59 -24.31 -13.84
N PHE A 555 -7.78 -23.77 -13.58
CA PHE A 555 -8.14 -23.14 -12.30
C PHE A 555 -9.58 -23.48 -11.94
N VAL A 556 -9.83 -23.61 -10.64
CA VAL A 556 -11.18 -23.65 -10.08
C VAL A 556 -11.20 -22.75 -8.87
N ARG A 557 -12.20 -21.87 -8.80
CA ARG A 557 -12.43 -21.00 -7.65
C ARG A 557 -13.88 -21.08 -7.21
N THR A 558 -14.10 -21.44 -5.96
CA THR A 558 -15.42 -21.35 -5.33
C THR A 558 -15.86 -19.89 -5.20
N ILE A 559 -17.13 -19.63 -5.52
CA ILE A 559 -17.76 -18.31 -5.47
C ILE A 559 -19.12 -18.37 -4.76
N GLY A 560 -19.75 -17.22 -4.57
CA GLY A 560 -21.09 -17.14 -3.98
C GLY A 560 -21.14 -17.30 -2.46
N GLY A 561 -20.12 -17.86 -1.83
CA GLY A 561 -20.00 -18.01 -0.37
C GLY A 561 -21.11 -18.90 0.21
N GLY A 562 -21.34 -20.06 -0.41
CA GLY A 562 -22.39 -21.00 0.01
C GLY A 562 -23.81 -20.67 -0.49
N ARG A 563 -23.99 -19.57 -1.23
CA ARG A 563 -25.30 -19.20 -1.79
C ARG A 563 -25.57 -19.92 -3.10
N ASP A 564 -26.85 -20.18 -3.35
CA ASP A 564 -27.33 -20.60 -4.65
C ASP A 564 -27.29 -19.41 -5.63
N LEU A 565 -26.53 -19.53 -6.72
CA LEU A 565 -26.36 -18.50 -7.74
C LEU A 565 -27.29 -18.69 -8.95
N THR A 566 -28.29 -19.56 -8.86
CA THR A 566 -29.33 -19.68 -9.87
C THR A 566 -29.98 -18.32 -10.14
N ASN A 567 -30.13 -17.95 -11.40
CA ASN A 567 -30.63 -16.65 -11.86
C ASN A 567 -29.82 -15.42 -11.38
N THR A 568 -28.63 -15.64 -10.80
CA THR A 568 -27.75 -14.56 -10.36
C THR A 568 -26.72 -14.26 -11.44
N TRP A 569 -26.63 -12.99 -11.82
CA TRP A 569 -25.64 -12.55 -12.80
C TRP A 569 -24.22 -12.57 -12.24
N VAL A 570 -23.30 -13.05 -13.07
CA VAL A 570 -21.86 -13.08 -12.82
C VAL A 570 -21.14 -12.57 -14.06
N ARG A 571 -20.06 -11.82 -13.86
CA ARG A 571 -19.18 -11.37 -14.94
C ARG A 571 -17.94 -12.23 -14.98
N ILE A 572 -17.50 -12.61 -16.17
CA ILE A 572 -16.24 -13.32 -16.39
C ILE A 572 -15.47 -12.69 -17.54
N ALA A 573 -14.14 -12.77 -17.47
CA ALA A 573 -13.29 -12.19 -18.47
C ALA A 573 -11.98 -12.95 -18.64
N LEU A 574 -11.30 -12.64 -19.74
CA LEU A 574 -10.03 -13.20 -20.14
C LEU A 574 -9.16 -12.09 -20.74
N LYS A 575 -8.03 -11.84 -20.10
CA LYS A 575 -6.96 -10.98 -20.64
C LYS A 575 -5.99 -11.86 -21.42
N VAL A 576 -5.76 -11.53 -22.68
CA VAL A 576 -4.85 -12.22 -23.58
C VAL A 576 -3.67 -11.31 -23.87
N THR A 577 -2.45 -11.79 -23.62
CA THR A 577 -1.20 -11.07 -23.90
C THR A 577 -0.23 -12.04 -24.59
N GLY A 578 -0.21 -11.99 -25.93
CA GLY A 578 0.44 -13.02 -26.74
C GLY A 578 -0.12 -14.43 -26.46
N ALA A 579 0.75 -15.31 -25.95
CA ALA A 579 0.40 -16.68 -25.54
C ALA A 579 -0.02 -16.79 -24.06
N THR A 580 0.13 -15.72 -23.28
CA THR A 580 -0.25 -15.70 -21.86
C THR A 580 -1.71 -15.30 -21.71
N LEU A 581 -2.47 -16.06 -20.93
CA LEU A 581 -3.85 -15.77 -20.59
C LEU A 581 -3.98 -15.54 -19.10
N THR A 582 -4.88 -14.63 -18.72
CA THR A 582 -5.28 -14.42 -17.33
C THR A 582 -6.79 -14.38 -17.25
N ALA A 583 -7.40 -15.27 -16.48
CA ALA A 583 -8.84 -15.34 -16.33
C ALA A 583 -9.30 -14.52 -15.12
N TYR A 584 -10.47 -13.89 -15.23
CA TYR A 584 -11.05 -13.06 -14.20
C TYR A 584 -12.54 -13.36 -14.00
N TRP A 585 -13.05 -13.01 -12.83
CA TRP A 585 -14.47 -13.01 -12.52
C TRP A 585 -14.85 -11.80 -11.66
N ALA A 586 -16.13 -11.43 -11.63
CA ALA A 586 -16.66 -10.49 -10.66
C ALA A 586 -18.15 -10.77 -10.41
N PRO A 587 -18.66 -10.56 -9.18
CA PRO A 587 -20.09 -10.45 -8.94
C PRO A 587 -20.67 -9.28 -9.76
N ASP A 588 -21.92 -9.42 -10.21
CA ASP A 588 -22.60 -8.30 -10.88
C ASP A 588 -22.69 -7.07 -9.97
N GLY A 589 -22.61 -5.87 -10.56
CA GLY A 589 -22.58 -4.61 -9.83
C GLY A 589 -21.26 -4.27 -9.12
N ILE A 590 -20.26 -5.16 -9.14
CA ILE A 590 -18.92 -4.87 -8.63
C ILE A 590 -18.01 -4.45 -9.80
N SER A 591 -17.35 -3.30 -9.65
CA SER A 591 -16.46 -2.74 -10.67
C SER A 591 -15.09 -3.41 -10.73
N VAL A 592 -14.69 -4.11 -9.67
CA VAL A 592 -13.34 -4.67 -9.52
C VAL A 592 -13.34 -6.14 -9.95
N TRP A 593 -12.65 -6.41 -11.05
CA TRP A 593 -12.35 -7.75 -11.53
C TRP A 593 -11.43 -8.52 -10.58
N GLN A 594 -11.75 -9.78 -10.37
CA GLN A 594 -10.98 -10.69 -9.53
C GLN A 594 -10.22 -11.68 -10.40
N PRO A 595 -8.90 -11.79 -10.24
CA PRO A 595 -8.12 -12.79 -10.95
C PRO A 595 -8.49 -14.20 -10.48
N LEU A 596 -8.36 -15.15 -11.40
CA LEU A 596 -8.40 -16.57 -11.10
C LEU A 596 -7.00 -17.17 -11.16
N GLY A 597 -6.27 -16.83 -12.23
CA GLY A 597 -4.90 -17.27 -12.46
C GLY A 597 -4.43 -16.92 -13.87
N SER A 598 -3.12 -17.03 -14.09
CA SER A 598 -2.53 -16.91 -15.43
C SER A 598 -1.74 -18.14 -15.82
N TRP A 599 -1.70 -18.42 -17.12
CA TRP A 599 -1.00 -19.54 -17.70
C TRP A 599 -0.62 -19.21 -19.15
N VAL A 600 0.28 -20.02 -19.72
CA VAL A 600 0.63 -19.95 -21.15
C VAL A 600 -0.15 -21.04 -21.87
N THR A 601 -0.85 -20.68 -22.95
CA THR A 601 -1.57 -21.65 -23.78
C THR A 601 -0.79 -22.05 -25.01
N GLY A 602 -0.96 -23.29 -25.46
CA GLY A 602 -0.55 -23.73 -26.80
C GLY A 602 -1.55 -23.32 -27.91
N LYS A 603 -2.72 -22.76 -27.56
CA LYS A 603 -3.78 -22.43 -28.51
C LYS A 603 -3.49 -21.14 -29.27
N THR A 604 -3.55 -21.22 -30.59
CA THR A 604 -3.32 -20.09 -31.51
C THR A 604 -4.58 -19.60 -32.21
N GLY A 605 -5.72 -20.27 -31.98
CA GLY A 605 -6.99 -19.89 -32.56
C GLY A 605 -7.42 -18.46 -32.19
N ILE A 606 -8.26 -17.87 -33.02
CA ILE A 606 -8.79 -16.51 -32.83
C ILE A 606 -10.31 -16.49 -32.64
N GLY A 607 -10.96 -17.65 -32.66
CA GLY A 607 -12.39 -17.79 -32.41
C GLY A 607 -12.71 -17.54 -30.94
N PHE A 608 -13.82 -16.83 -30.69
CA PHE A 608 -14.35 -16.55 -29.37
C PHE A 608 -15.87 -16.50 -29.40
N GLY A 609 -16.49 -16.62 -28.23
CA GLY A 609 -17.94 -16.65 -28.12
C GLY A 609 -18.44 -17.04 -26.74
N VAL A 610 -19.69 -17.47 -26.69
CA VAL A 610 -20.37 -17.90 -25.46
C VAL A 610 -21.05 -19.25 -25.69
N GLY A 611 -21.31 -19.99 -24.62
CA GLY A 611 -21.95 -21.29 -24.74
C GLY A 611 -22.21 -22.00 -23.42
N THR A 612 -22.77 -23.19 -23.52
CA THR A 612 -23.17 -24.08 -22.43
C THR A 612 -23.17 -25.52 -22.93
N TRP A 613 -23.01 -26.48 -22.03
CA TRP A 613 -23.14 -27.91 -22.34
C TRP A 613 -24.40 -28.53 -21.72
N THR A 614 -24.72 -28.15 -20.49
CA THR A 614 -25.73 -28.83 -19.65
C THR A 614 -26.66 -27.86 -18.95
N ALA A 615 -26.59 -26.56 -19.27
CA ALA A 615 -27.35 -25.51 -18.61
C ALA A 615 -28.15 -24.68 -19.59
N GLY A 616 -29.33 -24.27 -19.18
CA GLY A 616 -30.04 -23.13 -19.68
C GLY A 616 -29.38 -21.88 -19.12
N ALA A 617 -28.92 -21.01 -19.99
CA ALA A 617 -28.10 -19.88 -19.62
C ALA A 617 -28.53 -18.62 -20.35
N GLU A 618 -28.26 -17.48 -19.73
CA GLU A 618 -28.41 -16.19 -20.38
C GLU A 618 -27.09 -15.45 -20.35
N PHE A 619 -26.84 -14.70 -21.42
CA PHE A 619 -25.71 -13.81 -21.59
C PHE A 619 -26.22 -12.40 -21.86
N ASP A 620 -25.68 -11.40 -21.19
CA ASP A 620 -26.13 -9.99 -21.23
C ASP A 620 -25.38 -9.19 -22.30
N TYR A 621 -24.07 -9.41 -22.42
CA TYR A 621 -23.23 -8.76 -23.43
C TYR A 621 -22.00 -9.60 -23.79
N LEU A 622 -21.34 -9.27 -24.90
CA LEU A 622 -20.01 -9.75 -25.27
C LEU A 622 -19.13 -8.59 -25.73
N VAL A 623 -18.04 -8.33 -25.01
CA VAL A 623 -17.18 -7.15 -25.24
C VAL A 623 -15.75 -7.59 -25.49
N VAL A 624 -15.11 -6.97 -26.48
CA VAL A 624 -13.68 -7.08 -26.76
C VAL A 624 -13.05 -5.69 -26.75
N ARG A 625 -11.98 -5.51 -25.99
CA ARG A 625 -11.22 -4.25 -25.91
C ARG A 625 -9.73 -4.48 -26.20
N PRO A 626 -9.05 -3.50 -26.82
CA PRO A 626 -7.60 -3.57 -26.93
C PRO A 626 -6.97 -3.39 -25.53
N ILE A 627 -5.79 -3.98 -25.36
CA ILE A 627 -4.93 -3.74 -24.20
C ILE A 627 -3.89 -2.71 -24.61
N THR A 628 -3.70 -1.67 -23.80
CA THR A 628 -2.63 -0.69 -24.02
C THR A 628 -1.65 -0.71 -22.86
N THR A 629 -0.39 -0.42 -23.18
CA THR A 629 0.60 -0.07 -22.17
C THR A 629 0.17 1.26 -21.56
N VAL A 630 -0.02 1.29 -20.23
CA VAL A 630 -0.25 2.58 -19.56
C VAL A 630 1.11 3.22 -19.38
N ILE A 631 1.40 4.21 -20.21
CA ILE A 631 2.58 5.05 -20.03
C ILE A 631 2.24 6.00 -18.87
N SER A 632 3.06 5.93 -17.82
CA SER A 632 2.97 6.74 -16.60
C SER A 632 2.86 8.23 -16.86
#